data_AF-A2F987-F1
#
_entry.id   AF-A2F987-F1
#
_cell.length_a   1.000
_cell.length_b   1.000
_cell.length_c   1.000
_cell.angle_alpha   90.00
_cell.angle_beta   90.00
_cell.angle_gamma   90.00
#
_symmetry.space_group_name_H-M   'P 1'
#
loop_
_entity.id
_entity.type
_entity.pdbx_description
1 polymer ?
#
loop_
_entity_poly.entity_id
_entity_poly.type
_entity_poly.pdbx_seq_one_letter_code
_entity_poly.pdbx_strand_id
1 'polypeptide(L)'
;MEDFNRLRQVVPAIPELLLDACTKASISTRDKIISDSRAAIIIHRMKKVIQLNDLIPIAEDSPENVQPQQIQFISVLIDFLHSSPQILISCLKEKYHNGDKTDFKVLCWSAIPSIYGFYSTLEHISNAFPFYCMLITKMNQNVAIEAILPFYISACTFKFIESVYQGFAIKFCNDVRINGKKLPTKIIDEYIPQIIDSIIKALPLLPQQHVFLIKFMLAQGWNSNDVLDFFIHRFVMHQLIRYLNSTPFKHHYDHFCSVAKSINIHNPIVQDLIKFFETNSIFEVPPAFTVFDIPFTLILISRNDVDVIIRSLMAINELPKTMVPFLKYNYFQTITNRPFWMRIYSRKPKPIDTSYNWRSVVFDDIKVDDIPKDINFTRVWNKINSDCSDMGVHPLVFLTNPPSDPDQLAKYNMFQTMLGKDKENFIDLATRKSLKILKSHAESFENYLVHNLALQSLTKWLSVVEDCLRMFVIPFAEDAINNELKEVSPKSLIRNPRYIDLLLERAASKVDLSITRRLQYLFVIQYMMTTLIGPQTNEMMKKIDLKWLSLLNELRPTMPLPECFSNKKKNKEIALLLNGKLWRIISLLNSMQTVKFGSTYFIFMKVIKQLEELEVAANSEDTVTQYALVLSNCPILLSRFILNNAFFVKHERFRMMSDTDYHLVRWCRLETAILKIVSQDMNFMNEVLNFQEMLISAKLL
;
A
#
# COMPACT_ATOMS: atom_id res chain seq x y z
N MET A 1 43.48 -6.20 17.27
CA MET A 1 42.81 -5.62 18.47
C MET A 1 41.96 -4.40 18.15
N GLU A 2 42.45 -3.44 17.36
CA GLU A 2 41.67 -2.26 16.96
C GLU A 2 40.37 -2.64 16.21
N ASP A 3 40.45 -3.50 15.19
CA ASP A 3 39.27 -4.00 14.48
C ASP A 3 38.27 -4.73 15.39
N PHE A 4 38.77 -5.48 16.37
CA PHE A 4 37.93 -6.17 17.35
C PHE A 4 37.14 -5.16 18.18
N ASN A 5 37.80 -4.12 18.70
CA ASN A 5 37.14 -3.08 19.49
C ASN A 5 36.14 -2.28 18.64
N ARG A 6 36.50 -1.95 17.39
CA ARG A 6 35.62 -1.27 16.44
C ARG A 6 34.35 -2.06 16.17
N LEU A 7 34.46 -3.34 15.82
CA LEU A 7 33.30 -4.20 15.53
C LEU A 7 32.43 -4.42 16.76
N ARG A 8 33.05 -4.71 17.92
CA ARG A 8 32.31 -4.99 19.15
C ARG A 8 31.45 -3.83 19.63
N GLN A 9 31.78 -2.58 19.26
CA GLN A 9 30.98 -1.42 19.61
C GLN A 9 29.69 -1.27 18.77
N VAL A 10 29.67 -1.84 17.56
CA VAL A 10 28.60 -1.61 16.58
C VAL A 10 27.78 -2.87 16.31
N VAL A 11 28.42 -4.05 16.33
CA VAL A 11 27.78 -5.33 16.03
C VAL A 11 27.03 -5.84 17.26
N PRO A 12 25.71 -6.07 17.17
CA PRO A 12 24.93 -6.65 18.25
C PRO A 12 25.48 -8.02 18.68
N ALA A 13 25.19 -8.42 19.92
CA ALA A 13 25.63 -9.73 20.41
C ALA A 13 24.96 -10.91 19.69
N ILE A 14 23.70 -10.73 19.24
CA ILE A 14 22.88 -11.77 18.59
C ILE A 14 22.12 -11.16 17.39
N PRO A 15 22.81 -10.80 16.30
CA PRO A 15 22.19 -10.20 15.12
C PRO A 15 21.20 -11.13 14.41
N GLU A 16 21.30 -12.44 14.61
CA GLU A 16 20.42 -13.45 14.03
C GLU A 16 18.96 -13.29 14.48
N LEU A 17 18.73 -12.84 15.72
CA LEU A 17 17.38 -12.55 16.21
C LEU A 17 16.75 -11.34 15.51
N LEU A 18 17.57 -10.32 15.22
CA LEU A 18 17.12 -9.15 14.45
C LEU A 18 16.79 -9.55 13.02
N LEU A 19 17.66 -10.37 12.41
CA LEU A 19 17.47 -10.91 11.07
C LEU A 19 16.22 -11.80 10.98
N ASP A 20 15.98 -12.68 11.96
CA ASP A 20 14.78 -13.54 12.02
C ASP A 20 13.50 -12.70 12.17
N ALA A 21 13.48 -11.72 13.08
CA ALA A 21 12.34 -10.82 13.25
C ALA A 21 12.04 -10.03 11.96
N CYS A 22 13.07 -9.49 11.31
CA CYS A 22 12.95 -8.80 10.02
C CYS A 22 12.43 -9.75 8.92
N THR A 23 12.91 -10.98 8.90
CA THR A 23 12.47 -12.01 7.94
C THR A 23 10.99 -12.33 8.14
N LYS A 24 10.53 -12.58 9.37
CA LYS A 24 9.11 -12.79 9.70
C LYS A 24 8.23 -11.62 9.28
N ALA A 25 8.65 -10.39 9.57
CA ALA A 25 7.93 -9.18 9.17
C ALA A 25 7.85 -9.05 7.63
N SER A 26 8.92 -9.39 6.92
CA SER A 26 8.95 -9.40 5.45
C SER A 26 7.99 -10.43 4.85
N ILE A 27 7.90 -11.63 5.44
CA ILE A 27 6.94 -12.67 5.02
C ILE A 27 5.52 -12.12 5.12
N SER A 28 5.14 -11.64 6.31
CA SER A 28 3.79 -11.09 6.55
C SER A 28 3.44 -9.94 5.60
N THR A 29 4.41 -9.06 5.34
CA THR A 29 4.22 -7.91 4.43
C THR A 29 4.03 -8.36 2.98
N ARG A 30 4.80 -9.36 2.51
CA ARG A 30 4.67 -9.91 1.15
C ARG A 30 3.35 -10.62 0.92
N ASP A 31 2.96 -11.46 1.86
CA ASP A 31 1.71 -12.22 1.78
C ASP A 31 0.53 -11.26 1.67
N LYS A 32 0.55 -10.19 2.46
CA LYS A 32 -0.46 -9.15 2.40
C LYS A 32 -0.45 -8.39 1.06
N ILE A 33 0.71 -8.01 0.55
CA ILE A 33 0.86 -7.35 -0.77
C ILE A 33 0.22 -8.21 -1.88
N ILE A 34 0.49 -9.51 -1.91
CA ILE A 34 -0.02 -10.41 -2.96
C ILE A 34 -1.53 -10.61 -2.81
N SER A 35 -2.00 -10.82 -1.58
CA SER A 35 -3.43 -10.97 -1.26
C SER A 35 -4.23 -9.74 -1.67
N ASP A 36 -3.78 -8.54 -1.29
CA ASP A 36 -4.48 -7.29 -1.57
C ASP A 36 -4.45 -6.97 -3.07
N SER A 37 -3.36 -7.29 -3.76
CA SER A 37 -3.24 -7.15 -5.22
C SER A 37 -4.21 -8.09 -5.97
N ARG A 38 -4.36 -9.34 -5.50
CA ARG A 38 -5.37 -10.27 -6.02
C ARG A 38 -6.78 -9.70 -5.84
N ALA A 39 -7.11 -9.27 -4.63
CA ALA A 39 -8.42 -8.71 -4.33
C ALA A 39 -8.73 -7.49 -5.23
N ALA A 40 -7.78 -6.57 -5.39
CA ALA A 40 -7.93 -5.39 -6.23
C ALA A 40 -8.28 -5.74 -7.70
N ILE A 41 -7.58 -6.73 -8.28
CA ILE A 41 -7.81 -7.16 -9.67
C ILE A 41 -9.12 -7.94 -9.81
N ILE A 42 -9.45 -8.86 -8.89
CA ILE A 42 -10.66 -9.69 -9.05
C ILE A 42 -11.93 -8.88 -8.78
N ILE A 43 -11.94 -8.00 -7.78
CA ILE A 43 -13.07 -7.11 -7.47
C ILE A 43 -13.46 -6.28 -8.70
N HIS A 44 -12.48 -5.93 -9.55
CA HIS A 44 -12.73 -5.23 -10.81
C HIS A 44 -13.82 -5.87 -11.68
N ARG A 45 -13.92 -7.21 -11.67
CA ARG A 45 -14.83 -7.99 -12.51
C ARG A 45 -16.17 -8.27 -11.83
N MET A 46 -16.24 -8.18 -10.50
CA MET A 46 -17.42 -8.59 -9.75
C MET A 46 -18.52 -7.54 -9.88
N LYS A 47 -19.65 -7.93 -10.48
CA LYS A 47 -20.88 -7.10 -10.51
C LYS A 47 -21.61 -7.08 -9.16
N LYS A 48 -21.43 -8.14 -8.36
CA LYS A 48 -21.92 -8.30 -7.00
C LYS A 48 -20.83 -9.02 -6.23
N VAL A 49 -20.47 -8.52 -5.06
CA VAL A 49 -19.41 -9.13 -4.24
C VAL A 49 -19.91 -10.48 -3.72
N ILE A 50 -19.16 -11.53 -4.04
CA ILE A 50 -19.14 -12.80 -3.32
C ILE A 50 -18.20 -12.57 -2.13
N GLN A 51 -18.50 -13.15 -0.96
CA GLN A 51 -17.78 -12.93 0.31
C GLN A 51 -16.27 -12.73 0.11
N LEU A 52 -15.68 -11.69 0.73
CA LEU A 52 -14.25 -11.37 0.58
C LEU A 52 -13.32 -12.56 0.89
N ASN A 53 -13.77 -13.49 1.73
CA ASN A 53 -13.12 -14.76 2.04
C ASN A 53 -12.89 -15.67 0.81
N ASP A 54 -13.62 -15.45 -0.28
CA ASP A 54 -13.40 -16.15 -1.55
C ASP A 54 -12.30 -15.50 -2.41
N LEU A 55 -11.82 -14.31 -2.01
CA LEU A 55 -10.77 -13.57 -2.71
C LEU A 55 -9.42 -13.61 -2.00
N ILE A 56 -9.45 -13.69 -0.67
CA ILE A 56 -8.29 -13.66 0.23
C ILE A 56 -8.13 -15.05 0.87
N PRO A 57 -6.92 -15.63 0.94
CA PRO A 57 -6.71 -16.89 1.62
C PRO A 57 -7.03 -16.72 3.11
N ILE A 58 -7.83 -17.63 3.65
CA ILE A 58 -7.95 -17.79 5.11
C ILE A 58 -6.63 -18.40 5.60
N ALA A 59 -6.17 -18.02 6.80
CA ALA A 59 -4.90 -18.43 7.40
C ALA A 59 -4.56 -19.93 7.21
N GLU A 60 -3.25 -20.21 7.15
CA GLU A 60 -2.61 -21.46 6.68
C GLU A 60 -3.08 -22.76 7.38
N ASP A 61 -3.79 -22.69 8.49
CA ASP A 61 -4.15 -23.84 9.34
C ASP A 61 -5.40 -24.64 8.89
N SER A 62 -5.86 -24.49 7.66
CA SER A 62 -6.96 -25.28 7.10
C SER A 62 -6.43 -26.40 6.18
N PRO A 63 -6.19 -27.63 6.68
CA PRO A 63 -5.81 -28.80 5.87
C PRO A 63 -6.87 -29.24 4.84
N GLU A 64 -7.97 -28.51 4.70
CA GLU A 64 -9.13 -28.87 3.88
C GLU A 64 -9.05 -28.37 2.42
N ASN A 65 -8.06 -27.53 2.05
CA ASN A 65 -8.10 -26.86 0.74
C ASN A 65 -7.29 -27.49 -0.40
N VAL A 66 -6.04 -27.92 -0.22
CA VAL A 66 -5.28 -28.53 -1.33
C VAL A 66 -4.25 -29.49 -0.75
N GLN A 67 -4.20 -30.71 -1.27
CA GLN A 67 -3.23 -31.72 -0.84
C GLN A 67 -1.82 -31.37 -1.33
N PRO A 68 -0.74 -31.68 -0.59
CA PRO A 68 0.63 -31.41 -1.03
C PRO A 68 0.97 -31.95 -2.42
N GLN A 69 0.44 -33.14 -2.76
CA GLN A 69 0.59 -33.73 -4.09
C GLN A 69 -0.06 -32.88 -5.20
N GLN A 70 -1.23 -32.29 -4.92
CA GLN A 70 -1.89 -31.37 -5.85
C GLN A 70 -1.04 -30.12 -6.07
N ILE A 71 -0.47 -29.53 -4.99
CA ILE A 71 0.42 -28.37 -5.09
C ILE A 71 1.63 -28.70 -5.99
N GLN A 72 2.22 -29.89 -5.85
CA GLN A 72 3.34 -30.31 -6.69
C GLN A 72 2.96 -30.37 -8.18
N PHE A 73 1.82 -30.98 -8.53
CA PHE A 73 1.36 -31.01 -9.93
C PHE A 73 1.10 -29.61 -10.49
N ILE A 74 0.51 -28.74 -9.69
CA ILE A 74 0.20 -27.36 -10.11
C ILE A 74 1.48 -26.55 -10.27
N SER A 75 2.49 -26.73 -9.41
CA SER A 75 3.81 -26.12 -9.58
C SER A 75 4.46 -26.55 -10.90
N VAL A 76 4.41 -27.85 -11.24
CA VAL A 76 4.92 -28.37 -12.51
C VAL A 76 4.15 -27.79 -13.70
N LEU A 77 2.83 -27.66 -13.58
CA LEU A 77 1.99 -27.03 -14.59
C LEU A 77 2.41 -25.57 -14.83
N ILE A 78 2.64 -24.80 -13.78
CA ILE A 78 3.02 -23.39 -13.92
C ILE A 78 4.42 -23.24 -14.49
N ASP A 79 5.39 -24.05 -14.04
CA ASP A 79 6.73 -24.07 -14.62
C ASP A 79 6.69 -24.34 -16.14
N PHE A 80 5.80 -25.25 -16.56
CA PHE A 80 5.56 -25.52 -17.98
C PHE A 80 5.03 -24.29 -18.71
N LEU A 81 4.08 -23.57 -18.12
CA LEU A 81 3.49 -22.36 -18.72
C LEU A 81 4.47 -21.18 -18.77
N HIS A 82 5.30 -20.99 -17.74
CA HIS A 82 6.39 -20.00 -17.73
C HIS A 82 7.44 -20.32 -18.79
N SER A 83 7.74 -21.60 -19.01
CA SER A 83 8.69 -22.03 -20.04
C SER A 83 8.13 -21.92 -21.47
N SER A 84 6.79 -21.94 -21.61
CA SER A 84 6.08 -21.97 -22.89
C SER A 84 4.91 -20.97 -22.95
N PRO A 85 5.15 -19.66 -22.81
CA PRO A 85 4.10 -18.63 -22.77
C PRO A 85 3.21 -18.59 -24.03
N GLN A 86 3.69 -19.09 -25.17
CA GLN A 86 2.90 -19.24 -26.40
C GLN A 86 1.66 -20.11 -26.22
N ILE A 87 1.72 -21.11 -25.32
CA ILE A 87 0.61 -22.04 -25.10
C ILE A 87 -0.55 -21.32 -24.43
N LEU A 88 -0.27 -20.43 -23.46
CA LEU A 88 -1.30 -19.57 -22.84
C LEU A 88 -1.98 -18.66 -23.88
N ILE A 89 -1.23 -18.16 -24.87
CA ILE A 89 -1.80 -17.37 -25.96
C ILE A 89 -2.74 -18.23 -26.81
N SER A 90 -2.36 -19.48 -27.13
CA SER A 90 -3.23 -20.42 -27.84
C SER A 90 -4.50 -20.73 -27.05
N CYS A 91 -4.41 -20.94 -25.74
CA CYS A 91 -5.58 -21.11 -24.86
C CYS A 91 -6.52 -19.90 -24.93
N LEU A 92 -5.99 -18.68 -24.86
CA LEU A 92 -6.80 -17.46 -24.99
C LEU A 92 -7.49 -17.36 -26.35
N LYS A 93 -6.79 -17.72 -27.45
CA LYS A 93 -7.35 -17.70 -28.80
C LYS A 93 -8.51 -18.68 -28.91
N GLU A 94 -8.32 -19.91 -28.44
CA GLU A 94 -9.32 -20.96 -28.50
C GLU A 94 -10.57 -20.58 -27.71
N LYS A 95 -10.40 -20.11 -26.46
CA LYS A 95 -11.54 -19.70 -25.62
C LYS A 95 -12.28 -18.49 -26.18
N TYR A 96 -11.57 -17.56 -26.81
CA TYR A 96 -12.19 -16.43 -27.50
C TYR A 96 -13.00 -16.88 -28.73
N HIS A 97 -12.42 -17.74 -29.58
CA HIS A 97 -13.07 -18.22 -30.81
C HIS A 97 -14.31 -19.08 -30.55
N ASN A 98 -14.27 -19.93 -29.53
CA ASN A 98 -15.40 -20.79 -29.17
C ASN A 98 -16.55 -20.05 -28.46
N GLY A 99 -16.42 -18.74 -28.23
CA GLY A 99 -17.45 -17.94 -27.59
C GLY A 99 -17.62 -18.21 -26.09
N ASP A 100 -16.68 -18.92 -25.46
CA ASP A 100 -16.67 -19.19 -24.02
C ASP A 100 -16.21 -17.94 -23.24
N LYS A 101 -17.10 -16.95 -23.19
CA LYS A 101 -16.83 -15.65 -22.57
C LYS A 101 -16.51 -15.77 -21.09
N THR A 102 -17.03 -16.78 -20.40
CA THR A 102 -16.81 -16.94 -18.96
C THR A 102 -15.38 -17.38 -18.68
N ASP A 103 -14.93 -18.48 -19.30
CA ASP A 103 -13.56 -18.98 -19.15
C ASP A 103 -12.55 -17.99 -19.71
N PHE A 104 -12.81 -17.40 -20.88
CA PHE A 104 -11.93 -16.38 -21.45
C PHE A 104 -11.69 -15.23 -20.46
N LYS A 105 -12.76 -14.73 -19.82
CA LYS A 105 -12.63 -13.68 -18.80
C LYS A 105 -11.95 -14.19 -17.52
N VAL A 106 -12.11 -15.47 -17.14
CA VAL A 106 -11.37 -16.06 -15.99
C VAL A 106 -9.89 -16.14 -16.31
N LEU A 107 -9.50 -16.57 -17.52
CA LEU A 107 -8.12 -16.56 -17.97
C LEU A 107 -7.52 -15.16 -17.88
N CYS A 108 -8.17 -14.16 -18.47
CA CYS A 108 -7.67 -12.78 -18.48
C CYS A 108 -7.55 -12.19 -17.07
N TRP A 109 -8.62 -12.25 -16.26
CA TRP A 109 -8.72 -11.48 -15.02
C TRP A 109 -8.30 -12.22 -13.75
N SER A 110 -8.08 -13.54 -13.81
CA SER A 110 -7.76 -14.34 -12.63
C SER A 110 -6.64 -15.33 -12.88
N ALA A 111 -6.77 -16.24 -13.85
CA ALA A 111 -5.82 -17.33 -14.01
C ALA A 111 -4.42 -16.84 -14.45
N ILE A 112 -4.35 -16.02 -15.51
CA ILE A 112 -3.07 -15.44 -15.97
C ILE A 112 -2.47 -14.51 -14.91
N PRO A 113 -3.21 -13.56 -14.30
CA PRO A 113 -2.71 -12.78 -13.18
C PRO A 113 -2.17 -13.66 -12.04
N SER A 114 -2.86 -14.75 -11.67
CA SER A 114 -2.41 -15.64 -10.59
C SER A 114 -1.07 -16.32 -10.89
N ILE A 115 -0.85 -16.78 -12.11
CA ILE A 115 0.42 -17.39 -12.57
C ILE A 115 1.59 -16.39 -12.46
N TYR A 116 1.30 -15.10 -12.56
CA TYR A 116 2.26 -14.01 -12.43
C TYR A 116 2.11 -13.23 -11.13
N GLY A 117 1.58 -13.86 -10.07
CA GLY A 117 1.50 -13.28 -8.72
C GLY A 117 0.77 -11.94 -8.65
N PHE A 118 -0.25 -11.74 -9.48
CA PHE A 118 -1.03 -10.51 -9.63
C PHE A 118 -0.18 -9.25 -9.83
N TYR A 119 1.03 -9.42 -10.39
CA TYR A 119 1.97 -8.34 -10.69
C TYR A 119 2.36 -7.53 -9.43
N SER A 120 2.35 -8.19 -8.28
CA SER A 120 2.41 -7.52 -6.97
C SER A 120 3.80 -6.98 -6.61
N THR A 121 4.86 -7.48 -7.27
CA THR A 121 6.27 -7.17 -6.97
C THR A 121 7.09 -7.08 -8.27
N LEU A 122 8.34 -6.63 -8.18
CA LEU A 122 9.21 -6.52 -9.35
C LEU A 122 9.44 -7.86 -10.06
N GLU A 123 9.63 -8.94 -9.30
CA GLU A 123 9.85 -10.29 -9.84
C GLU A 123 8.62 -10.76 -10.62
N HIS A 124 7.43 -10.54 -10.08
CA HIS A 124 6.16 -10.85 -10.72
C HIS A 124 5.97 -10.09 -12.05
N ILE A 125 6.24 -8.78 -12.04
CA ILE A 125 6.18 -7.93 -13.25
C ILE A 125 7.20 -8.40 -14.30
N SER A 126 8.42 -8.70 -13.86
CA SER A 126 9.51 -9.17 -14.73
C SER A 126 9.18 -10.52 -15.37
N ASN A 127 8.54 -11.42 -14.64
CA ASN A 127 8.10 -12.72 -15.16
C ASN A 127 6.92 -12.58 -16.14
N ALA A 128 5.99 -11.65 -15.90
CA ALA A 128 4.85 -11.41 -16.78
C ALA A 128 5.21 -10.73 -18.11
N PHE A 129 6.25 -9.88 -18.09
CA PHE A 129 6.58 -9.01 -19.21
C PHE A 129 6.85 -9.76 -20.55
N PRO A 130 7.67 -10.84 -20.61
CA PRO A 130 7.88 -11.59 -21.85
C PRO A 130 6.59 -12.17 -22.44
N PHE A 131 5.67 -12.64 -21.58
CA PHE A 131 4.37 -13.14 -22.02
C PHE A 131 3.56 -12.04 -22.71
N TYR A 132 3.54 -10.83 -22.16
CA TYR A 132 2.81 -9.71 -22.76
C TYR A 132 3.43 -9.19 -24.06
N CYS A 133 4.76 -9.20 -24.18
CA CYS A 133 5.42 -8.94 -25.47
C CYS A 133 4.94 -9.96 -26.52
N MET A 134 4.92 -11.26 -26.19
CA MET A 134 4.45 -12.28 -27.11
C MET A 134 2.96 -12.17 -27.43
N LEU A 135 2.13 -11.79 -26.46
CA LEU A 135 0.70 -11.57 -26.63
C LEU A 135 0.44 -10.47 -27.67
N ILE A 136 1.15 -9.34 -27.56
CA ILE A 136 1.04 -8.20 -28.48
C ILE A 136 1.42 -8.59 -29.90
N THR A 137 2.48 -9.39 -30.07
CA THR A 137 2.96 -9.83 -31.39
C THR A 137 2.04 -10.87 -32.04
N LYS A 138 1.51 -11.83 -31.26
CA LYS A 138 0.85 -13.03 -31.82
C LYS A 138 -0.67 -12.99 -31.84
N MET A 139 -1.31 -12.05 -31.15
CA MET A 139 -2.75 -12.06 -30.94
C MET A 139 -3.45 -10.89 -31.62
N ASN A 140 -4.74 -11.08 -31.96
CA ASN A 140 -5.58 -9.98 -32.42
C ASN A 140 -5.66 -8.89 -31.35
N GLN A 141 -5.58 -7.62 -31.77
CA GLN A 141 -5.53 -6.45 -30.89
C GLN A 141 -6.65 -6.42 -29.85
N ASN A 142 -7.90 -6.74 -30.23
CA ASN A 142 -9.03 -6.71 -29.29
C ASN A 142 -8.87 -7.72 -28.16
N VAL A 143 -8.36 -8.91 -28.49
CA VAL A 143 -8.17 -10.00 -27.53
C VAL A 143 -6.95 -9.72 -26.65
N ALA A 144 -5.87 -9.22 -27.26
CA ALA A 144 -4.67 -8.78 -26.55
C ALA A 144 -4.98 -7.66 -25.55
N ILE A 145 -5.77 -6.66 -25.96
CA ILE A 145 -6.22 -5.55 -25.11
C ILE A 145 -6.97 -6.06 -23.88
N GLU A 146 -7.90 -7.01 -24.05
CA GLU A 146 -8.63 -7.55 -22.90
C GLU A 146 -7.71 -8.32 -21.94
N ALA A 147 -6.77 -9.11 -22.47
CA ALA A 147 -5.87 -9.94 -21.66
C ALA A 147 -4.73 -9.14 -20.99
N ILE A 148 -4.32 -8.00 -21.56
CA ILE A 148 -3.30 -7.11 -20.97
C ILE A 148 -3.89 -6.12 -19.97
N LEU A 149 -5.19 -5.83 -20.04
CA LEU A 149 -5.81 -4.82 -19.20
C LEU A 149 -5.59 -5.03 -17.68
N PRO A 150 -5.68 -6.26 -17.12
CA PRO A 150 -5.40 -6.51 -15.71
C PRO A 150 -3.97 -6.14 -15.28
N PHE A 151 -3.00 -6.23 -16.19
CA PHE A 151 -1.63 -5.80 -15.95
C PHE A 151 -1.53 -4.29 -15.75
N TYR A 152 -2.32 -3.51 -16.49
CA TYR A 152 -2.40 -2.05 -16.39
C TYR A 152 -3.30 -1.56 -15.24
N ILE A 153 -4.17 -2.41 -14.71
CA ILE A 153 -5.12 -2.06 -13.64
C ILE A 153 -4.69 -2.62 -12.27
N SER A 154 -3.46 -3.10 -12.18
CA SER A 154 -2.88 -3.60 -10.94
C SER A 154 -2.32 -2.47 -10.06
N ALA A 155 -1.90 -2.80 -8.85
CA ALA A 155 -1.31 -1.83 -7.93
C ALA A 155 -0.07 -1.13 -8.51
N CYS A 156 0.68 -1.76 -9.43
CA CYS A 156 1.91 -1.19 -10.00
C CYS A 156 1.70 0.10 -10.81
N THR A 157 0.49 0.37 -11.31
CA THR A 157 0.18 1.61 -12.03
C THR A 157 -0.60 2.62 -11.16
N PHE A 158 -0.91 2.27 -9.91
CA PHE A 158 -1.76 3.10 -9.06
C PHE A 158 -1.15 4.48 -8.79
N LYS A 159 0.18 4.59 -8.60
CA LYS A 159 0.84 5.90 -8.39
C LYS A 159 0.71 6.85 -9.57
N PHE A 160 0.72 6.31 -10.79
CA PHE A 160 0.40 7.07 -11.99
C PHE A 160 -1.03 7.61 -11.93
N ILE A 161 -2.03 6.75 -11.67
CA ILE A 161 -3.45 7.15 -11.58
C ILE A 161 -3.67 8.16 -10.45
N GLU A 162 -3.09 7.92 -9.29
CA GLU A 162 -3.16 8.82 -8.14
C GLU A 162 -2.60 10.20 -8.50
N SER A 163 -1.46 10.27 -9.19
CA SER A 163 -0.86 11.54 -9.62
C SER A 163 -1.76 12.29 -10.62
N VAL A 164 -2.32 11.59 -11.61
CA VAL A 164 -3.26 12.22 -12.57
C VAL A 164 -4.50 12.74 -11.85
N TYR A 165 -5.06 11.95 -10.93
CA TYR A 165 -6.21 12.36 -10.12
C TYR A 165 -5.89 13.61 -9.28
N GLN A 166 -4.71 13.67 -8.68
CA GLN A 166 -4.28 14.83 -7.88
C GLN A 166 -4.04 16.09 -8.74
N GLY A 167 -3.47 15.93 -9.94
CA GLY A 167 -3.19 17.04 -10.86
C GLY A 167 -4.44 17.66 -11.49
N PHE A 168 -5.44 16.83 -11.78
CA PHE A 168 -6.66 17.22 -12.49
C PHE A 168 -7.93 17.13 -11.63
N ALA A 169 -8.27 15.95 -11.12
CA ALA A 169 -9.61 15.67 -10.58
C ALA A 169 -9.94 16.52 -9.34
N ILE A 170 -8.95 16.83 -8.48
CA ILE A 170 -9.17 17.71 -7.33
C ILE A 170 -9.57 19.12 -7.78
N LYS A 171 -8.89 19.67 -8.80
CA LYS A 171 -9.22 20.99 -9.34
C LYS A 171 -10.60 20.98 -9.98
N PHE A 172 -10.90 19.93 -10.74
CA PHE A 172 -12.21 19.71 -11.34
C PHE A 172 -13.32 19.70 -10.29
N CYS A 173 -13.17 18.92 -9.22
CA CYS A 173 -14.18 18.78 -8.16
C CYS A 173 -14.38 20.05 -7.31
N ASN A 174 -13.42 20.97 -7.33
CA ASN A 174 -13.51 22.25 -6.62
C ASN A 174 -14.03 23.39 -7.50
N ASP A 175 -14.29 23.15 -8.79
CA ASP A 175 -14.80 24.18 -9.68
C ASP A 175 -16.31 24.42 -9.45
N VAL A 176 -16.66 25.59 -8.93
CA VAL A 176 -18.06 25.95 -8.69
C VAL A 176 -18.95 25.92 -9.95
N ARG A 177 -18.37 26.02 -11.15
CA ARG A 177 -19.10 25.95 -12.43
C ARG A 177 -19.68 24.56 -12.70
N ILE A 178 -19.17 23.50 -12.04
CA ILE A 178 -19.62 22.12 -12.25
C ILE A 178 -20.79 21.68 -11.36
N ASN A 179 -21.26 22.56 -10.48
CA ASN A 179 -22.39 22.28 -9.57
C ASN A 179 -23.77 22.32 -10.26
N GLY A 180 -23.83 22.65 -11.55
CA GLY A 180 -25.06 22.61 -12.36
C GLY A 180 -25.53 21.19 -12.71
N LYS A 181 -26.74 21.04 -13.25
CA LYS A 181 -27.29 19.72 -13.65
C LYS A 181 -26.65 19.13 -14.91
N LYS A 182 -26.04 19.95 -15.76
CA LYS A 182 -25.33 19.54 -16.99
C LYS A 182 -24.14 20.44 -17.21
N LEU A 183 -23.00 19.86 -17.57
CA LEU A 183 -21.83 20.63 -17.99
C LEU A 183 -22.05 21.20 -19.41
N PRO A 184 -21.87 22.51 -19.63
CA PRO A 184 -21.77 23.07 -20.97
C PRO A 184 -20.55 22.49 -21.72
N THR A 185 -20.70 22.21 -23.01
CA THR A 185 -19.61 21.66 -23.86
C THR A 185 -18.34 22.50 -23.81
N LYS A 186 -18.48 23.84 -23.83
CA LYS A 186 -17.33 24.76 -23.73
C LYS A 186 -16.48 24.52 -22.47
N ILE A 187 -17.11 24.21 -21.34
CA ILE A 187 -16.40 23.93 -20.09
C ILE A 187 -15.72 22.56 -20.17
N ILE A 188 -16.33 21.58 -20.83
CA ILE A 188 -15.70 20.27 -21.07
C ILE A 188 -14.43 20.44 -21.91
N ASP A 189 -14.49 21.25 -22.96
CA ASP A 189 -13.35 21.51 -23.85
C ASP A 189 -12.18 22.19 -23.12
N GLU A 190 -12.45 23.04 -22.12
CA GLU A 190 -11.42 23.64 -21.25
C GLU A 190 -10.68 22.60 -20.37
N TYR A 191 -11.32 21.48 -20.03
CA TYR A 191 -10.74 20.45 -19.17
C TYR A 191 -9.90 19.43 -19.92
N ILE A 192 -10.16 19.21 -21.22
CA ILE A 192 -9.42 18.22 -22.03
C ILE A 192 -7.91 18.52 -22.03
N PRO A 193 -7.43 19.75 -22.30
CA PRO A 193 -6.00 20.03 -22.23
C PRO A 193 -5.41 19.81 -20.83
N GLN A 194 -6.16 20.12 -19.77
CA GLN A 194 -5.70 20.01 -18.38
C GLN A 194 -5.52 18.55 -17.95
N ILE A 195 -6.44 17.66 -18.34
CA ILE A 195 -6.32 16.24 -18.03
C ILE A 195 -5.18 15.59 -18.82
N ILE A 196 -5.00 15.97 -20.09
CA ILE A 196 -3.89 15.47 -20.91
C ILE A 196 -2.54 15.94 -20.38
N ASP A 197 -2.41 17.23 -19.99
CA ASP A 197 -1.21 17.74 -19.33
C ASP A 197 -0.91 17.01 -18.01
N SER A 198 -1.95 16.70 -17.23
CA SER A 198 -1.81 15.91 -15.99
C SER A 198 -1.36 14.47 -16.26
N ILE A 199 -1.83 13.85 -17.34
CA ILE A 199 -1.38 12.53 -17.80
C ILE A 199 0.10 12.58 -18.19
N ILE A 200 0.49 13.55 -19.03
CA ILE A 200 1.89 13.71 -19.48
C ILE A 200 2.84 13.84 -18.30
N LYS A 201 2.50 14.71 -17.34
CA LYS A 201 3.32 14.92 -16.12
C LYS A 201 3.42 13.68 -15.23
N ALA A 202 2.41 12.81 -15.27
CA ALA A 202 2.41 11.58 -14.48
C ALA A 202 3.10 10.40 -15.18
N LEU A 203 3.28 10.41 -16.50
CA LEU A 203 3.88 9.30 -17.28
C LEU A 203 5.16 8.69 -16.68
N PRO A 204 6.13 9.48 -16.14
CA PRO A 204 7.31 8.92 -15.48
C PRO A 204 6.99 7.94 -14.32
N LEU A 205 5.79 8.02 -13.74
CA LEU A 205 5.34 7.16 -12.63
C LEU A 205 4.78 5.81 -13.08
N LEU A 206 4.67 5.54 -14.39
CA LEU A 206 4.38 4.20 -14.89
C LEU A 206 5.63 3.33 -14.79
N PRO A 207 5.52 2.05 -14.41
CA PRO A 207 6.65 1.14 -14.45
C PRO A 207 7.23 1.02 -15.87
N GLN A 208 8.54 0.83 -15.96
CA GLN A 208 9.26 0.76 -17.24
C GLN A 208 8.68 -0.30 -18.19
N GLN A 209 8.25 -1.46 -17.66
CA GLN A 209 7.64 -2.53 -18.44
C GLN A 209 6.34 -2.09 -19.11
N HIS A 210 5.51 -1.29 -18.43
CA HIS A 210 4.26 -0.76 -18.99
C HIS A 210 4.52 0.26 -20.08
N VAL A 211 5.41 1.23 -19.82
CA VAL A 211 5.81 2.22 -20.85
C VAL A 211 6.37 1.51 -22.08
N PHE A 212 7.23 0.50 -21.88
CA PHE A 212 7.78 -0.30 -22.97
C PHE A 212 6.69 -1.00 -23.76
N LEU A 213 5.70 -1.64 -23.11
CA LEU A 213 4.64 -2.36 -23.83
C LEU A 213 3.81 -1.41 -24.71
N ILE A 214 3.56 -0.17 -24.29
CA ILE A 214 2.88 0.84 -25.13
C ILE A 214 3.73 1.15 -26.38
N LYS A 215 5.03 1.42 -26.20
CA LYS A 215 5.96 1.62 -27.33
C LYS A 215 6.00 0.40 -28.24
N PHE A 216 6.00 -0.78 -27.64
CA PHE A 216 6.07 -2.05 -28.35
C PHE A 216 4.82 -2.31 -29.18
N MET A 217 3.62 -1.95 -28.70
CA MET A 217 2.39 -2.01 -29.51
C MET A 217 2.54 -1.20 -30.80
N LEU A 218 3.02 0.05 -30.71
CA LEU A 218 3.25 0.92 -31.86
C LEU A 218 4.31 0.34 -32.81
N ALA A 219 5.43 -0.16 -32.25
CA ALA A 219 6.50 -0.77 -33.02
C ALA A 219 6.08 -2.07 -33.75
N GLN A 220 5.11 -2.81 -33.19
CA GLN A 220 4.51 -3.98 -33.82
C GLN A 220 3.43 -3.62 -34.87
N GLY A 221 3.27 -2.33 -35.19
CA GLY A 221 2.34 -1.87 -36.22
C GLY A 221 0.89 -1.78 -35.75
N TRP A 222 0.63 -1.71 -34.43
CA TRP A 222 -0.72 -1.40 -33.97
C TRP A 222 -1.11 0.03 -34.39
N ASN A 223 -2.39 0.23 -34.69
CA ASN A 223 -2.90 1.55 -35.05
C ASN A 223 -2.73 2.49 -33.85
N SER A 224 -2.15 3.67 -34.08
CA SER A 224 -1.92 4.66 -33.03
C SER A 224 -3.19 5.08 -32.31
N ASN A 225 -4.32 5.17 -33.03
CA ASN A 225 -5.62 5.49 -32.45
C ASN A 225 -6.11 4.37 -31.52
N ASP A 226 -5.89 3.11 -31.87
CA ASP A 226 -6.27 1.97 -31.02
C ASP A 226 -5.39 1.88 -29.77
N VAL A 227 -4.10 2.20 -29.89
CA VAL A 227 -3.18 2.31 -28.74
C VAL A 227 -3.61 3.46 -27.82
N LEU A 228 -3.98 4.61 -28.37
CA LEU A 228 -4.50 5.75 -27.60
C LEU A 228 -5.86 5.45 -26.97
N ASP A 229 -6.77 4.75 -27.67
CA ASP A 229 -8.06 4.31 -27.10
C ASP A 229 -7.83 3.38 -25.91
N PHE A 230 -6.95 2.40 -26.08
CA PHE A 230 -6.55 1.50 -25.00
C PHE A 230 -5.99 2.29 -23.81
N PHE A 231 -4.99 3.15 -24.06
CA PHE A 231 -4.32 3.87 -22.99
C PHE A 231 -5.27 4.83 -22.28
N ILE A 232 -5.98 5.68 -23.01
CA ILE A 232 -6.84 6.72 -22.45
C ILE A 232 -8.15 6.15 -21.93
N HIS A 233 -8.94 5.49 -22.77
CA HIS A 233 -10.31 5.14 -22.40
C HIS A 233 -10.38 3.86 -21.58
N ARG A 234 -9.61 2.82 -21.96
CA ARG A 234 -9.70 1.51 -21.29
C ARG A 234 -8.85 1.44 -20.01
N PHE A 235 -7.72 2.14 -19.98
CA PHE A 235 -6.85 2.20 -18.81
C PHE A 235 -7.07 3.48 -17.99
N VAL A 236 -6.58 4.65 -18.43
CA VAL A 236 -6.48 5.84 -17.57
C VAL A 236 -7.84 6.34 -17.09
N MET A 237 -8.77 6.65 -18.00
CA MET A 237 -10.08 7.19 -17.65
C MET A 237 -10.91 6.20 -16.85
N HIS A 238 -10.87 4.93 -17.22
CA HIS A 238 -11.55 3.87 -16.48
C HIS A 238 -11.08 3.80 -15.02
N GLN A 239 -9.77 3.92 -14.78
CA GLN A 239 -9.22 3.97 -13.44
C GLN A 239 -9.55 5.27 -12.71
N LEU A 240 -9.48 6.44 -13.36
CA LEU A 240 -9.81 7.72 -12.74
C LEU A 240 -11.27 7.83 -12.32
N ILE A 241 -12.20 7.32 -13.14
CA ILE A 241 -13.64 7.28 -12.82
C ILE A 241 -13.87 6.41 -11.58
N ARG A 242 -13.20 5.27 -11.48
CA ARG A 242 -13.26 4.40 -10.29
C ARG A 242 -12.66 5.07 -9.06
N TYR A 243 -11.49 5.70 -9.23
CA TYR A 243 -10.86 6.50 -8.19
C TYR A 243 -11.84 7.54 -7.66
N LEU A 244 -12.46 8.33 -8.55
CA LEU A 244 -13.45 9.34 -8.16
C LEU A 244 -14.62 8.73 -7.36
N ASN A 245 -15.13 7.57 -7.80
CA ASN A 245 -16.21 6.87 -7.12
C ASN A 245 -15.84 6.41 -5.69
N SER A 246 -14.55 6.19 -5.42
CA SER A 246 -14.04 5.83 -4.10
C SER A 246 -13.74 7.02 -3.18
N THR A 247 -13.95 8.24 -3.68
CA THR A 247 -13.61 9.48 -2.96
C THR A 247 -14.87 10.21 -2.47
N PRO A 248 -14.71 11.16 -1.53
CA PRO A 248 -15.77 12.11 -1.16
C PRO A 248 -16.44 12.85 -2.33
N PHE A 249 -15.79 12.90 -3.49
CA PHE A 249 -16.23 13.61 -4.69
C PHE A 249 -17.10 12.77 -5.64
N LYS A 250 -17.58 11.60 -5.21
CA LYS A 250 -18.48 10.72 -6.00
C LYS A 250 -19.69 11.44 -6.61
N HIS A 251 -20.16 12.53 -6.00
CA HIS A 251 -21.27 13.31 -6.56
C HIS A 251 -20.95 14.01 -7.89
N HIS A 252 -19.66 14.15 -8.26
CA HIS A 252 -19.23 14.63 -9.57
C HIS A 252 -19.03 13.52 -10.60
N TYR A 253 -19.37 12.26 -10.26
CA TYR A 253 -19.14 11.09 -11.11
C TYR A 253 -19.70 11.25 -12.53
N ASP A 254 -20.95 11.68 -12.66
CA ASP A 254 -21.61 11.82 -13.96
C ASP A 254 -20.93 12.88 -14.83
N HIS A 255 -20.56 14.02 -14.23
CA HIS A 255 -19.85 15.10 -14.91
C HIS A 255 -18.46 14.67 -15.37
N PHE A 256 -17.72 13.96 -14.51
CA PHE A 256 -16.41 13.42 -14.86
C PHE A 256 -16.51 12.38 -15.99
N CYS A 257 -17.55 11.54 -15.96
CA CYS A 257 -17.85 10.60 -17.05
C CYS A 257 -18.16 11.32 -18.37
N SER A 258 -18.86 12.46 -18.33
CA SER A 258 -19.06 13.29 -19.53
C SER A 258 -17.74 13.80 -20.09
N VAL A 259 -16.84 14.33 -19.25
CA VAL A 259 -15.50 14.76 -19.71
C VAL A 259 -14.73 13.60 -20.31
N ALA A 260 -14.68 12.44 -19.63
CA ALA A 260 -13.97 11.27 -20.11
C ALA A 260 -14.48 10.74 -21.47
N LYS A 261 -15.80 10.82 -21.71
CA LYS A 261 -16.44 10.46 -22.99
C LYS A 261 -16.19 11.48 -24.10
N SER A 262 -15.93 12.73 -23.76
CA SER A 262 -15.67 13.81 -24.72
C SER A 262 -14.22 13.87 -25.19
N ILE A 263 -13.29 13.16 -24.53
CA ILE A 263 -11.91 13.05 -25.01
C ILE A 263 -11.93 12.29 -26.34
N ASN A 264 -11.67 13.01 -27.44
CA ASN A 264 -11.57 12.40 -28.76
C ASN A 264 -10.11 12.03 -29.03
N ILE A 265 -9.84 10.75 -29.30
CA ILE A 265 -8.50 10.27 -29.64
C ILE A 265 -7.91 10.98 -30.87
N HIS A 266 -8.73 11.48 -31.79
CA HIS A 266 -8.28 12.23 -32.97
C HIS A 266 -7.92 13.70 -32.68
N ASN A 267 -8.14 14.19 -31.45
CA ASN A 267 -7.74 15.54 -31.08
C ASN A 267 -6.20 15.67 -31.12
N PRO A 268 -5.63 16.71 -31.76
CA PRO A 268 -4.18 16.90 -31.83
C PRO A 268 -3.45 16.85 -30.48
N ILE A 269 -4.06 17.40 -29.42
CA ILE A 269 -3.50 17.40 -28.07
C ILE A 269 -3.39 15.97 -27.52
N VAL A 270 -4.37 15.12 -27.82
CA VAL A 270 -4.37 13.70 -27.41
C VAL A 270 -3.37 12.92 -28.26
N GLN A 271 -3.26 13.21 -29.55
CA GLN A 271 -2.27 12.58 -30.44
C GLN A 271 -0.82 12.88 -30.02
N ASP A 272 -0.57 14.07 -29.48
CA ASP A 272 0.75 14.44 -28.98
C ASP A 272 1.25 13.54 -27.83
N LEU A 273 0.36 12.84 -27.12
CA LEU A 273 0.74 11.86 -26.08
C LEU A 273 1.70 10.79 -26.58
N ILE A 274 1.58 10.40 -27.85
CA ILE A 274 2.44 9.36 -28.46
C ILE A 274 3.92 9.76 -28.33
N LYS A 275 4.23 11.05 -28.51
CA LYS A 275 5.60 11.59 -28.40
C LYS A 275 6.14 11.47 -26.98
N PHE A 276 5.26 11.53 -25.98
CA PHE A 276 5.63 11.46 -24.57
C PHE A 276 5.77 10.03 -24.05
N PHE A 277 5.34 9.01 -24.80
CA PHE A 277 5.64 7.63 -24.42
C PHE A 277 7.15 7.35 -24.40
N GLU A 278 7.98 8.19 -25.04
CA GLU A 278 9.44 8.10 -24.95
C GLU A 278 10.03 8.39 -23.56
N THR A 279 9.23 8.91 -22.63
CA THR A 279 9.66 9.24 -21.28
C THR A 279 10.19 8.03 -20.51
N ASN A 280 11.29 8.20 -19.77
CA ASN A 280 11.83 7.17 -18.89
C ASN A 280 11.00 7.06 -17.60
N SER A 281 10.79 5.83 -17.13
CA SER A 281 10.21 5.59 -15.83
C SER A 281 11.16 6.04 -14.71
N ILE A 282 10.62 6.72 -13.71
CA ILE A 282 11.31 7.04 -12.44
C ILE A 282 10.71 6.24 -11.26
N PHE A 283 9.70 5.40 -11.54
CA PHE A 283 8.98 4.65 -10.54
C PHE A 283 9.35 3.17 -10.60
N GLU A 284 9.89 2.67 -9.49
CA GLU A 284 10.27 1.27 -9.35
C GLU A 284 9.38 0.58 -8.33
N VAL A 285 8.80 -0.56 -8.74
CA VAL A 285 8.15 -1.49 -7.82
C VAL A 285 9.25 -2.25 -7.08
N PRO A 286 9.20 -2.38 -5.74
CA PRO A 286 10.29 -3.03 -5.03
C PRO A 286 10.34 -4.55 -5.31
N PRO A 287 11.54 -5.14 -5.31
CA PRO A 287 11.70 -6.58 -5.21
C PRO A 287 11.26 -7.07 -3.82
N ALA A 288 10.77 -8.30 -3.78
CA ALA A 288 10.23 -8.90 -2.55
C ALA A 288 10.92 -10.22 -2.18
N PHE A 289 11.57 -10.89 -3.11
CA PHE A 289 12.12 -12.22 -2.89
C PHE A 289 13.64 -12.20 -2.97
N THR A 290 14.19 -11.65 -4.06
CA THR A 290 15.63 -11.73 -4.33
C THR A 290 16.47 -10.96 -3.31
N VAL A 291 15.95 -9.85 -2.77
CA VAL A 291 16.65 -9.03 -1.75
C VAL A 291 16.62 -9.67 -0.35
N PHE A 292 15.83 -10.74 -0.18
CA PHE A 292 15.74 -11.51 1.06
C PHE A 292 16.33 -12.91 0.92
N ASP A 293 17.15 -13.13 -0.11
CA ASP A 293 17.76 -14.42 -0.44
C ASP A 293 16.76 -15.58 -0.61
N ILE A 294 15.54 -15.27 -1.06
CA ILE A 294 14.47 -16.26 -1.24
C ILE A 294 14.56 -16.85 -2.66
N PRO A 295 14.75 -18.19 -2.81
CA PRO A 295 14.97 -18.82 -4.10
C PRO A 295 13.67 -19.08 -4.90
N PHE A 296 12.52 -18.63 -4.39
CA PHE A 296 11.21 -18.83 -4.99
C PHE A 296 10.40 -17.54 -4.99
N THR A 297 9.43 -17.46 -5.88
CA THR A 297 8.35 -16.45 -5.84
C THR A 297 7.08 -17.09 -5.30
N LEU A 298 6.35 -16.36 -4.46
CA LEU A 298 5.08 -16.80 -3.91
C LEU A 298 3.93 -16.31 -4.79
N ILE A 299 3.00 -17.19 -5.14
CA ILE A 299 1.78 -16.82 -5.84
C ILE A 299 0.53 -17.33 -5.12
N LEU A 300 -0.60 -16.73 -5.48
CA LEU A 300 -1.89 -17.01 -4.89
C LEU A 300 -2.87 -17.45 -5.99
N ILE A 301 -3.23 -18.72 -6.04
CA ILE A 301 -4.04 -19.30 -7.12
C ILE A 301 -5.26 -20.02 -6.54
N SER A 302 -6.37 -20.07 -7.27
CA SER A 302 -7.57 -20.81 -6.87
C SER A 302 -7.76 -22.10 -7.66
N ARG A 303 -8.58 -23.02 -7.12
CA ARG A 303 -8.93 -24.26 -7.84
C ARG A 303 -9.63 -23.96 -9.18
N ASN A 304 -10.44 -22.90 -9.23
CA ASN A 304 -11.06 -22.43 -10.47
C ASN A 304 -10.03 -21.94 -11.50
N ASP A 305 -9.01 -21.19 -11.06
CA ASP A 305 -7.93 -20.75 -11.96
C ASP A 305 -7.25 -21.95 -12.64
N VAL A 306 -6.90 -22.98 -11.85
CA VAL A 306 -6.28 -24.21 -12.33
C VAL A 306 -7.21 -25.01 -13.25
N ASP A 307 -8.49 -25.16 -12.88
CA ASP A 307 -9.50 -25.85 -13.70
C ASP A 307 -9.65 -25.21 -15.08
N VAL A 308 -9.79 -23.88 -15.14
CA VAL A 308 -9.90 -23.16 -16.41
C VAL A 308 -8.64 -23.32 -17.25
N ILE A 309 -7.44 -23.27 -16.64
CA ILE A 309 -6.18 -23.51 -17.35
C ILE A 309 -6.15 -24.92 -17.95
N ILE A 310 -6.45 -25.95 -17.15
CA ILE A 310 -6.43 -27.34 -17.59
C ILE A 310 -7.45 -27.58 -18.72
N ARG A 311 -8.69 -27.12 -18.56
CA ARG A 311 -9.71 -27.23 -19.62
C ARG A 311 -9.28 -26.52 -20.90
N SER A 312 -8.61 -25.37 -20.78
CA SER A 312 -8.10 -24.63 -21.94
C SER A 312 -6.93 -25.32 -22.62
N LEU A 313 -6.05 -25.99 -21.87
CA LEU A 313 -4.95 -26.79 -22.41
C LEU A 313 -5.45 -28.07 -23.10
N MET A 314 -6.45 -28.72 -22.51
CA MET A 314 -7.11 -29.88 -23.11
C MET A 314 -7.77 -29.51 -24.44
N ALA A 315 -8.44 -28.36 -24.51
CA ALA A 315 -9.11 -27.89 -25.74
C ALA A 315 -8.13 -27.73 -26.92
N ILE A 316 -6.88 -27.35 -26.65
CA ILE A 316 -5.84 -27.20 -27.68
C ILE A 316 -4.91 -28.41 -27.79
N ASN A 317 -5.17 -29.51 -27.07
CA ASN A 317 -4.33 -30.71 -27.01
C ASN A 317 -2.86 -30.48 -26.56
N GLU A 318 -2.61 -29.46 -25.73
CA GLU A 318 -1.27 -29.09 -25.22
C GLU A 318 -1.10 -29.39 -23.72
N LEU A 319 -1.97 -30.23 -23.14
CA LEU A 319 -1.86 -30.61 -21.73
C LEU A 319 -0.62 -31.51 -21.53
N PRO A 320 0.31 -31.16 -20.62
CA PRO A 320 1.48 -32.00 -20.35
C PRO A 320 1.08 -33.41 -19.87
N LYS A 321 1.78 -34.43 -20.37
CA LYS A 321 1.54 -35.84 -19.95
C LYS A 321 1.71 -36.04 -18.45
N THR A 322 2.56 -35.22 -17.81
CA THR A 322 2.75 -35.20 -16.34
C THR A 322 1.48 -34.84 -15.57
N MET A 323 0.48 -34.22 -16.21
CA MET A 323 -0.81 -33.88 -15.60
C MET A 323 -1.85 -35.01 -15.67
N VAL A 324 -1.60 -36.10 -16.40
CA VAL A 324 -2.55 -37.22 -16.49
C VAL A 324 -2.83 -37.87 -15.12
N PRO A 325 -1.81 -38.15 -14.28
CA PRO A 325 -2.06 -38.65 -12.92
C PRO A 325 -2.81 -37.65 -12.04
N PHE A 326 -2.60 -36.34 -12.25
CA PHE A 326 -3.36 -35.31 -11.55
C PHE A 326 -4.85 -35.43 -11.87
N LEU A 327 -5.21 -35.45 -13.16
CA LEU A 327 -6.60 -35.59 -13.60
C LEU A 327 -7.27 -36.87 -13.08
N LYS A 328 -6.54 -37.98 -13.02
CA LYS A 328 -7.10 -39.29 -12.69
C LYS A 328 -7.28 -39.51 -11.19
N TYR A 329 -6.33 -39.05 -10.37
CA TYR A 329 -6.26 -39.44 -8.96
C TYR A 329 -6.26 -38.26 -7.99
N ASN A 330 -5.86 -37.08 -8.44
CA ASN A 330 -5.64 -35.92 -7.58
C ASN A 330 -6.44 -34.69 -8.03
N TYR A 331 -7.42 -34.84 -8.92
CA TYR A 331 -8.22 -33.72 -9.36
C TYR A 331 -9.06 -33.17 -8.21
N PHE A 332 -9.44 -31.90 -8.30
CA PHE A 332 -10.25 -31.28 -7.25
C PHE A 332 -11.64 -31.92 -7.18
N GLN A 333 -12.12 -32.18 -5.96
CA GLN A 333 -13.50 -32.63 -5.74
C GLN A 333 -14.51 -31.48 -5.92
N THR A 334 -14.13 -30.27 -5.52
CA THR A 334 -14.94 -29.06 -5.65
C THR A 334 -14.12 -27.92 -6.25
N ILE A 335 -14.68 -27.26 -7.27
CA ILE A 335 -14.07 -26.10 -7.93
C ILE A 335 -14.55 -24.83 -7.23
N THR A 336 -13.62 -24.14 -6.57
CA THR A 336 -13.88 -22.95 -5.76
C THR A 336 -12.95 -21.81 -6.17
N ASN A 337 -13.38 -20.56 -5.93
CA ASN A 337 -12.53 -19.38 -6.12
C ASN A 337 -11.60 -19.10 -4.93
N ARG A 338 -11.80 -19.80 -3.81
CA ARG A 338 -10.95 -19.73 -2.63
C ARG A 338 -9.49 -20.01 -3.00
N PRO A 339 -8.58 -19.07 -2.76
CA PRO A 339 -7.20 -19.22 -3.18
C PRO A 339 -6.36 -19.99 -2.15
N PHE A 340 -5.20 -20.47 -2.59
CA PHE A 340 -4.17 -21.09 -1.77
C PHE A 340 -2.77 -20.65 -2.22
N TRP A 341 -1.83 -20.70 -1.30
CA TRP A 341 -0.45 -20.31 -1.52
C TRP A 341 0.34 -21.36 -2.28
N MET A 342 1.23 -20.91 -3.15
CA MET A 342 2.15 -21.79 -3.87
C MET A 342 3.49 -21.11 -4.14
N ARG A 343 4.57 -21.87 -3.95
CA ARG A 343 5.94 -21.44 -4.20
C ARG A 343 6.38 -21.92 -5.57
N ILE A 344 6.90 -21.00 -6.39
CA ILE A 344 7.44 -21.30 -7.72
C ILE A 344 8.95 -21.05 -7.69
N TYR A 345 9.72 -22.07 -8.06
CA TYR A 345 11.18 -22.01 -8.08
C TYR A 345 11.65 -21.73 -9.50
N SER A 346 12.37 -20.62 -9.70
CA SER A 346 12.95 -20.33 -11.01
C SER A 346 14.04 -21.35 -11.33
N ARG A 347 13.97 -22.00 -12.50
CA ARG A 347 14.98 -22.97 -12.98
C ARG A 347 16.37 -22.36 -13.21
N LYS A 348 16.44 -21.04 -13.37
CA LYS A 348 17.68 -20.26 -13.43
C LYS A 348 17.58 -19.19 -12.34
N PRO A 349 17.92 -19.49 -11.07
CA PRO A 349 18.07 -18.42 -10.10
C PRO A 349 19.08 -17.44 -10.69
N LYS A 350 18.68 -16.17 -10.85
CA LYS A 350 19.69 -15.14 -11.12
C LYS A 350 20.71 -15.26 -9.99
N PRO A 351 22.03 -15.33 -10.28
CA PRO A 351 23.02 -15.45 -9.22
C PRO A 351 22.79 -14.32 -8.22
N ILE A 352 22.79 -14.67 -6.93
CA ILE A 352 22.54 -13.77 -5.80
C ILE A 352 23.46 -12.54 -5.90
N ASP A 353 24.68 -12.74 -6.43
CA ASP A 353 25.68 -11.70 -6.73
C ASP A 353 25.26 -10.62 -7.73
N THR A 354 24.14 -10.79 -8.45
CA THR A 354 23.58 -9.77 -9.38
C THR A 354 22.28 -9.14 -8.88
N SER A 355 21.80 -9.54 -7.70
CA SER A 355 20.64 -8.92 -7.09
C SER A 355 20.99 -7.51 -6.61
N TYR A 356 20.05 -6.58 -6.79
CA TYR A 356 20.12 -5.16 -6.43
C TYR A 356 21.11 -4.85 -5.28
N ASN A 357 22.24 -4.23 -5.61
CA ASN A 357 23.16 -3.58 -4.68
C ASN A 357 23.37 -4.32 -3.33
N TRP A 358 23.90 -5.55 -3.36
CA TRP A 358 24.68 -6.06 -2.22
C TRP A 358 25.94 -5.19 -2.08
N ARG A 359 25.75 -3.99 -1.53
CA ARG A 359 26.82 -3.12 -1.08
C ARG A 359 26.71 -3.15 0.43
N SER A 360 27.79 -3.54 1.09
CA SER A 360 27.88 -3.37 2.53
C SER A 360 27.44 -1.95 2.90
N VAL A 361 26.41 -1.87 3.74
CA VAL A 361 25.87 -0.63 4.27
C VAL A 361 26.85 -0.05 5.28
N VAL A 362 27.49 -0.89 6.10
CA VAL A 362 28.36 -0.45 7.20
C VAL A 362 29.72 -1.13 7.21
N PHE A 363 29.81 -2.43 6.96
CA PHE A 363 31.06 -3.18 7.16
C PHE A 363 31.79 -3.48 5.86
N ASP A 364 32.99 -2.92 5.69
CA ASP A 364 33.91 -3.32 4.63
C ASP A 364 34.35 -4.79 4.79
N ASP A 365 34.86 -5.39 3.71
CA ASP A 365 35.37 -6.76 3.69
C ASP A 365 36.51 -6.97 4.70
N ILE A 366 36.19 -7.56 5.86
CA ILE A 366 37.14 -7.80 6.94
C ILE A 366 37.96 -9.04 6.60
N LYS A 367 39.25 -8.86 6.33
CA LYS A 367 40.17 -10.00 6.14
C LYS A 367 40.54 -10.57 7.50
N VAL A 368 40.20 -11.83 7.73
CA VAL A 368 40.59 -12.58 8.92
C VAL A 368 41.56 -13.65 8.46
N ASP A 369 42.79 -13.61 8.99
CA ASP A 369 43.81 -14.60 8.72
C ASP A 369 43.39 -15.99 9.16
N ASP A 370 43.98 -17.03 8.56
CA ASP A 370 43.75 -18.41 8.95
C ASP A 370 44.05 -18.62 10.44
N ILE A 371 43.13 -19.33 11.11
CA ILE A 371 43.25 -19.66 12.53
C ILE A 371 44.20 -20.85 12.67
N PRO A 372 45.27 -20.76 13.47
CA PRO A 372 46.16 -21.89 13.74
C PRO A 372 45.39 -23.09 14.31
N LYS A 373 45.67 -24.30 13.79
CA LYS A 373 44.98 -25.55 14.14
C LYS A 373 45.57 -26.23 15.39
N ASP A 374 45.76 -25.48 16.48
CA ASP A 374 46.17 -26.08 17.76
C ASP A 374 44.94 -26.62 18.53
N ILE A 375 44.92 -27.94 18.74
CA ILE A 375 43.84 -28.66 19.42
C ILE A 375 43.78 -28.28 20.91
N ASN A 376 44.94 -28.11 21.56
CA ASN A 376 45.03 -27.77 22.97
C ASN A 376 44.52 -26.35 23.22
N PHE A 377 44.97 -25.38 22.41
CA PHE A 377 44.44 -24.01 22.50
C PHE A 377 42.95 -23.95 22.17
N THR A 378 42.46 -24.80 21.26
CA THR A 378 41.02 -24.84 20.99
C THR A 378 40.20 -25.32 22.18
N ARG A 379 40.67 -26.34 22.92
CA ARG A 379 40.02 -26.80 24.15
C ARG A 379 40.01 -25.73 25.23
N VAL A 380 41.16 -25.06 25.43
CA VAL A 380 41.30 -23.98 26.41
C VAL A 380 40.38 -22.80 26.07
N TRP A 381 40.33 -22.40 24.79
CA TRP A 381 39.42 -21.38 24.30
C TRP A 381 37.95 -21.71 24.59
N ASN A 382 37.51 -22.94 24.29
CA ASN A 382 36.12 -23.33 24.52
C ASN A 382 35.75 -23.29 26.00
N LYS A 383 36.67 -23.70 26.90
CA LYS A 383 36.47 -23.61 28.35
C LYS A 383 36.34 -22.16 28.80
N ILE A 384 37.27 -21.30 28.40
CA ILE A 384 37.23 -19.86 28.72
C ILE A 384 35.95 -19.24 28.18
N ASN A 385 35.56 -19.57 26.95
CA ASN A 385 34.34 -19.05 26.34
C ASN A 385 33.08 -19.44 27.12
N SER A 386 32.97 -20.71 27.54
CA SER A 386 31.87 -21.17 28.38
C SER A 386 31.84 -20.45 29.73
N ASP A 387 32.97 -20.41 30.44
CA ASP A 387 33.09 -19.74 31.73
C ASP A 387 32.73 -18.24 31.62
N CYS A 388 33.19 -17.58 30.55
CA CYS A 388 32.93 -16.16 30.31
C CYS A 388 31.46 -15.88 29.94
N SER A 389 30.81 -16.80 29.21
CA SER A 389 29.36 -16.71 28.93
C SER A 389 28.53 -16.74 30.21
N ASP A 390 28.88 -17.62 31.16
CA ASP A 390 28.20 -17.69 32.47
C ASP A 390 28.40 -16.40 33.29
N MET A 391 29.55 -15.73 33.11
CA MET A 391 29.88 -14.47 33.78
C MET A 391 29.35 -13.22 33.07
N GLY A 392 28.84 -13.33 31.84
CA GLY A 392 28.45 -12.19 31.00
C GLY A 392 29.62 -11.29 30.56
N VAL A 393 30.86 -11.82 30.51
CA VAL A 393 32.06 -11.09 30.10
C VAL A 393 32.56 -11.61 28.75
N HIS A 394 33.16 -10.76 27.91
CA HIS A 394 33.75 -11.23 26.66
C HIS A 394 35.10 -11.93 26.91
N PRO A 395 35.37 -13.12 26.34
CA PRO A 395 36.60 -13.90 26.61
C PRO A 395 37.90 -13.12 26.40
N LEU A 396 37.98 -12.33 25.32
CA LEU A 396 39.17 -11.53 25.04
C LEU A 396 39.41 -10.42 26.06
N VAL A 397 38.35 -9.74 26.54
CA VAL A 397 38.47 -8.73 27.59
C VAL A 397 38.89 -9.37 28.90
N PHE A 398 38.30 -10.52 29.22
CA PHE A 398 38.65 -11.29 30.39
C PHE A 398 40.13 -11.70 30.35
N LEU A 399 40.68 -12.07 29.19
CA LEU A 399 42.09 -12.44 29.04
C LEU A 399 43.06 -11.26 29.11
N THR A 400 42.66 -10.07 28.64
CA THR A 400 43.53 -8.88 28.60
C THR A 400 43.45 -8.02 29.85
N ASN A 401 42.29 -7.98 30.51
CA ASN A 401 42.04 -7.09 31.66
C ASN A 401 41.66 -7.93 32.89
N PRO A 402 42.40 -7.80 34.01
CA PRO A 402 42.05 -8.52 35.23
C PRO A 402 40.68 -8.03 35.75
N PRO A 403 39.74 -8.94 36.03
CA PRO A 403 38.42 -8.56 36.55
C PRO A 403 38.52 -8.07 38.00
N SER A 404 37.62 -7.16 38.39
CA SER A 404 37.54 -6.66 39.77
C SER A 404 36.83 -7.61 40.72
N ASP A 405 35.98 -8.50 40.19
CA ASP A 405 35.24 -9.48 40.98
C ASP A 405 36.16 -10.63 41.46
N PRO A 406 36.16 -10.99 42.75
CA PRO A 406 37.06 -12.01 43.31
C PRO A 406 36.93 -13.39 42.67
N ASP A 407 35.71 -13.83 42.34
CA ASP A 407 35.46 -15.16 41.77
C ASP A 407 35.93 -15.20 40.32
N GLN A 408 35.70 -14.12 39.57
CA GLN A 408 36.25 -13.97 38.22
C GLN A 408 37.79 -13.87 38.24
N LEU A 409 38.37 -13.20 39.24
CA LEU A 409 39.81 -13.03 39.40
C LEU A 409 40.51 -14.36 39.71
N ALA A 410 39.89 -15.22 40.52
CA ALA A 410 40.38 -16.57 40.78
C ALA A 410 40.44 -17.40 39.49
N LYS A 411 39.37 -17.38 38.69
CA LYS A 411 39.35 -18.03 37.36
C LYS A 411 40.38 -17.42 36.42
N TYR A 412 40.52 -16.10 36.41
CA TYR A 412 41.52 -15.39 35.59
C TYR A 412 42.92 -15.89 35.92
N ASN A 413 43.31 -15.89 37.21
CA ASN A 413 44.62 -16.35 37.67
C ASN A 413 44.88 -17.83 37.33
N MET A 414 43.85 -18.69 37.42
CA MET A 414 43.94 -20.09 36.97
C MET A 414 44.31 -20.18 35.49
N PHE A 415 43.62 -19.42 34.62
CA PHE A 415 43.92 -19.41 33.19
C PHE A 415 45.29 -18.79 32.88
N GLN A 416 45.71 -17.74 33.59
CA GLN A 416 47.05 -17.16 33.46
C GLN A 416 48.13 -18.20 33.78
N THR A 417 47.94 -18.98 34.85
CA THR A 417 48.87 -20.04 35.26
C THR A 417 48.91 -21.18 34.25
N MET A 418 47.75 -21.59 33.74
CA MET A 418 47.63 -22.68 32.76
C MET A 418 48.26 -22.33 31.40
N LEU A 419 48.17 -21.07 30.96
CA LEU A 419 48.74 -20.62 29.68
C LEU A 419 50.25 -20.38 29.75
N GLY A 420 50.78 -20.00 30.91
CA GLY A 420 52.22 -19.87 31.14
C GLY A 420 52.93 -19.01 30.09
N LYS A 421 53.97 -19.57 29.45
CA LYS A 421 54.77 -18.89 28.41
C LYS A 421 54.03 -18.73 27.08
N ASP A 422 53.00 -19.54 26.84
CA ASP A 422 52.24 -19.54 25.59
C ASP A 422 51.09 -18.52 25.59
N LYS A 423 50.96 -17.71 26.64
CA LYS A 423 49.90 -16.71 26.81
C LYS A 423 49.75 -15.80 25.60
N GLU A 424 50.83 -15.24 25.07
CA GLU A 424 50.76 -14.29 23.95
C GLU A 424 50.27 -14.97 22.67
N ASN A 425 50.80 -16.16 22.35
CA ASN A 425 50.35 -16.99 21.24
C ASN A 425 48.87 -17.36 21.37
N PHE A 426 48.44 -17.65 22.60
CA PHE A 426 47.04 -17.95 22.90
C PHE A 426 46.14 -16.71 22.76
N ILE A 427 46.58 -15.53 23.22
CA ILE A 427 45.83 -14.27 23.07
C ILE A 427 45.68 -13.92 21.59
N ASP A 428 46.69 -14.14 20.75
CA ASP A 428 46.58 -13.96 19.30
C ASP A 428 45.54 -14.92 18.70
N LEU A 429 45.59 -16.21 19.06
CA LEU A 429 44.58 -17.18 18.63
C LEU A 429 43.16 -16.81 19.11
N ALA A 430 43.02 -16.38 20.36
CA ALA A 430 41.77 -15.91 20.95
C ALA A 430 41.25 -14.67 20.23
N THR A 431 42.13 -13.74 19.85
CA THR A 431 41.80 -12.54 19.08
C THR A 431 41.31 -12.94 17.69
N ARG A 432 42.00 -13.82 16.96
CA ARG A 432 41.58 -14.30 15.63
C ARG A 432 40.25 -15.06 15.69
N LYS A 433 40.04 -15.90 16.69
CA LYS A 433 38.75 -16.59 16.91
C LYS A 433 37.62 -15.61 17.22
N SER A 434 37.87 -14.65 18.11
CA SER A 434 36.88 -13.61 18.44
C SER A 434 36.56 -12.74 17.23
N LEU A 435 37.57 -12.36 16.44
CA LEU A 435 37.39 -11.63 15.18
C LEU A 435 36.60 -12.44 14.17
N LYS A 436 36.83 -13.75 14.05
CA LYS A 436 36.05 -14.61 13.15
C LYS A 436 34.57 -14.68 13.56
N ILE A 437 34.29 -14.80 14.86
CA ILE A 437 32.92 -14.78 15.39
C ILE A 437 32.28 -13.42 15.12
N LEU A 438 32.96 -12.33 15.48
CA LEU A 438 32.48 -10.96 15.22
C LEU A 438 32.28 -10.68 13.73
N LYS A 439 33.13 -11.23 12.85
CA LYS A 439 32.95 -11.14 11.41
C LYS A 439 31.67 -11.83 10.97
N SER A 440 31.41 -13.05 11.42
CA SER A 440 30.16 -13.77 11.12
C SER A 440 28.92 -13.04 11.66
N HIS A 441 29.02 -12.44 12.86
CA HIS A 441 27.97 -11.59 13.40
C HIS A 441 27.81 -10.29 12.60
N ALA A 442 28.91 -9.68 12.16
CA ALA A 442 28.88 -8.48 11.32
C ALA A 442 28.21 -8.77 9.97
N GLU A 443 28.53 -9.90 9.33
CA GLU A 443 27.87 -10.37 8.10
C GLU A 443 26.35 -10.58 8.33
N SER A 444 25.97 -11.23 9.44
CA SER A 444 24.55 -11.42 9.77
C SER A 444 23.84 -10.10 10.08
N PHE A 445 24.52 -9.15 10.71
CA PHE A 445 23.99 -7.83 11.01
C PHE A 445 23.88 -6.97 9.74
N GLU A 446 24.84 -7.07 8.83
CA GLU A 446 24.82 -6.44 7.50
C GLU A 446 23.61 -6.95 6.70
N ASN A 447 23.39 -8.27 6.68
CA ASN A 447 22.19 -8.86 6.07
C ASN A 447 20.90 -8.31 6.70
N TYR A 448 20.87 -8.16 8.03
CA TYR A 448 19.74 -7.54 8.71
C TYR A 448 19.53 -6.09 8.26
N LEU A 449 20.59 -5.28 8.12
CA LEU A 449 20.47 -3.89 7.67
C LEU A 449 19.91 -3.81 6.24
N VAL A 450 20.42 -4.65 5.33
CA VAL A 450 19.93 -4.76 3.96
C VAL A 450 18.45 -5.19 3.94
N HIS A 451 18.10 -6.26 4.68
CA HIS A 451 16.73 -6.74 4.78
C HIS A 451 15.79 -5.70 5.40
N ASN A 452 16.27 -4.93 6.38
CA ASN A 452 15.47 -3.90 7.04
C ASN A 452 15.19 -2.73 6.09
N LEU A 453 16.18 -2.28 5.31
CA LEU A 453 15.97 -1.26 4.27
C LEU A 453 15.00 -1.74 3.19
N ALA A 454 15.12 -3.00 2.78
CA ALA A 454 14.19 -3.63 1.85
C ALA A 454 12.77 -3.74 2.44
N LEU A 455 12.65 -4.13 3.71
CA LEU A 455 11.39 -4.21 4.45
C LEU A 455 10.71 -2.85 4.57
N GLN A 456 11.45 -1.77 4.82
CA GLN A 456 10.91 -0.41 4.82
C GLN A 456 10.34 -0.04 3.44
N SER A 457 11.03 -0.42 2.37
CA SER A 457 10.57 -0.20 1.00
C SER A 457 9.32 -1.01 0.68
N LEU A 458 9.28 -2.29 1.08
CA LEU A 458 8.10 -3.15 0.98
C LEU A 458 6.92 -2.64 1.80
N THR A 459 7.16 -2.11 3.00
CA THR A 459 6.10 -1.57 3.87
C THR A 459 5.48 -0.31 3.25
N LYS A 460 6.31 0.57 2.67
CA LYS A 460 5.82 1.71 1.88
C LYS A 460 5.01 1.23 0.67
N TRP A 461 5.46 0.17 0.00
CA TRP A 461 4.76 -0.42 -1.13
C TRP A 461 3.42 -1.05 -0.75
N LEU A 462 3.36 -1.80 0.36
CA LEU A 462 2.12 -2.32 0.93
C LEU A 462 1.09 -1.21 1.12
N SER A 463 1.49 -0.03 1.64
CA SER A 463 0.57 1.11 1.74
C SER A 463 0.00 1.54 0.38
N VAL A 464 0.76 1.45 -0.71
CA VAL A 464 0.28 1.76 -2.06
C VAL A 464 -0.73 0.71 -2.54
N VAL A 465 -0.44 -0.56 -2.30
CA VAL A 465 -1.33 -1.68 -2.63
C VAL A 465 -2.65 -1.57 -1.85
N GLU A 466 -2.59 -1.27 -0.56
CA GLU A 466 -3.78 -1.04 0.27
C GLU A 466 -4.60 0.15 -0.23
N ASP A 467 -3.96 1.26 -0.64
CA ASP A 467 -4.67 2.40 -1.22
C ASP A 467 -5.33 2.06 -2.57
N CYS A 468 -4.66 1.24 -3.39
CA CYS A 468 -5.24 0.70 -4.61
C CYS A 468 -6.45 -0.21 -4.33
N LEU A 469 -6.34 -1.11 -3.34
CA LEU A 469 -7.46 -1.96 -2.92
C LEU A 469 -8.64 -1.12 -2.42
N ARG A 470 -8.39 -0.08 -1.62
CA ARG A 470 -9.43 0.85 -1.12
C ARG A 470 -10.21 1.50 -2.26
N MET A 471 -9.52 1.91 -3.33
CA MET A 471 -10.17 2.45 -4.51
C MET A 471 -11.25 1.51 -5.08
N PHE A 472 -10.99 0.20 -5.07
CA PHE A 472 -11.98 -0.76 -5.55
C PHE A 472 -13.04 -1.09 -4.51
N VAL A 473 -12.66 -1.24 -3.24
CA VAL A 473 -13.56 -1.78 -2.21
C VAL A 473 -14.58 -0.74 -1.70
N ILE A 474 -14.18 0.53 -1.56
CA ILE A 474 -15.03 1.58 -0.97
C ILE A 474 -16.41 1.69 -1.63
N PRO A 475 -16.52 1.76 -2.98
CA PRO A 475 -17.83 1.80 -3.65
C PRO A 475 -18.71 0.60 -3.32
N PHE A 476 -18.15 -0.61 -3.23
CA PHE A 476 -18.94 -1.80 -2.87
C PHE A 476 -19.40 -1.80 -1.43
N ALA A 477 -18.55 -1.32 -0.51
CA ALA A 477 -18.92 -1.19 0.90
C ALA A 477 -20.06 -0.18 1.08
N GLU A 478 -20.02 0.94 0.35
CA GLU A 478 -21.09 1.93 0.29
C GLU A 478 -22.38 1.35 -0.29
N ASP A 479 -22.31 0.66 -1.42
CA ASP A 479 -23.49 0.05 -2.05
C ASP A 479 -24.09 -1.05 -1.16
N ALA A 480 -23.26 -1.83 -0.47
CA ALA A 480 -23.69 -2.86 0.47
C ALA A 480 -24.53 -2.24 1.59
N ILE A 481 -24.02 -1.23 2.30
CA ILE A 481 -24.75 -0.61 3.41
C ILE A 481 -25.96 0.20 2.95
N ASN A 482 -25.87 0.91 1.82
CA ASN A 482 -27.00 1.67 1.28
C ASN A 482 -28.17 0.76 0.89
N ASN A 483 -27.90 -0.47 0.45
CA ASN A 483 -28.96 -1.43 0.19
C ASN A 483 -29.65 -1.91 1.47
N GLU A 484 -28.91 -2.12 2.55
CA GLU A 484 -29.51 -2.45 3.85
C GLU A 484 -30.30 -1.27 4.46
N LEU A 485 -29.82 -0.03 4.27
CA LEU A 485 -30.47 1.19 4.76
C LEU A 485 -31.80 1.51 4.05
N LYS A 486 -32.06 1.00 2.85
CA LYS A 486 -33.35 1.19 2.16
C LYS A 486 -34.52 0.57 2.90
N GLU A 487 -34.25 -0.49 3.66
CA GLU A 487 -35.27 -1.27 4.36
C GLU A 487 -35.56 -0.74 5.79
N VAL A 488 -34.81 0.26 6.25
CA VAL A 488 -34.87 0.73 7.65
C VAL A 488 -35.01 2.24 7.71
N SER A 489 -36.00 2.74 8.44
CA SER A 489 -36.17 4.18 8.63
C SER A 489 -35.09 4.77 9.56
N PRO A 490 -34.70 6.05 9.40
CA PRO A 490 -33.76 6.70 10.33
C PRO A 490 -34.26 6.69 11.78
N LYS A 491 -35.58 6.86 11.98
CA LYS A 491 -36.20 6.88 13.31
C LYS A 491 -36.11 5.54 14.04
N SER A 492 -36.19 4.42 13.32
CA SER A 492 -36.03 3.08 13.92
C SER A 492 -34.59 2.83 14.38
N LEU A 493 -33.59 3.35 13.65
CA LEU A 493 -32.18 3.24 14.04
C LEU A 493 -31.89 4.00 15.33
N ILE A 494 -32.42 5.23 15.46
CA ILE A 494 -32.28 6.05 16.67
C ILE A 494 -32.94 5.37 17.88
N ARG A 495 -34.12 4.75 17.69
CA ARG A 495 -34.85 4.10 18.79
C ARG A 495 -34.20 2.80 19.28
N ASN A 496 -33.46 2.12 18.42
CA ASN A 496 -32.82 0.86 18.78
C ASN A 496 -31.43 0.76 18.15
N PRO A 497 -30.38 1.19 18.87
CA PRO A 497 -29.00 1.18 18.40
C PRO A 497 -28.46 -0.20 18.02
N ARG A 498 -29.05 -1.31 18.49
CA ARG A 498 -28.63 -2.67 18.11
C ARG A 498 -28.88 -2.96 16.63
N TYR A 499 -29.82 -2.26 15.99
CA TYR A 499 -30.00 -2.39 14.54
C TYR A 499 -28.80 -1.87 13.76
N ILE A 500 -28.02 -0.94 14.31
CA ILE A 500 -26.79 -0.47 13.66
C ILE A 500 -25.81 -1.63 13.55
N ASP A 501 -25.59 -2.37 14.64
CA ASP A 501 -24.67 -3.51 14.65
C ASP A 501 -25.14 -4.60 13.68
N LEU A 502 -26.44 -4.92 13.66
CA LEU A 502 -27.02 -5.87 12.70
C LEU A 502 -26.85 -5.43 11.24
N LEU A 503 -27.03 -4.13 10.93
CA LEU A 503 -26.83 -3.59 9.59
C LEU A 503 -25.36 -3.69 9.18
N LEU A 504 -24.45 -3.38 10.09
CA LEU A 504 -23.02 -3.47 9.84
C LEU A 504 -22.58 -4.93 9.66
N GLU A 505 -23.09 -5.87 10.44
CA GLU A 505 -22.82 -7.30 10.27
C GLU A 505 -23.31 -7.82 8.91
N ARG A 506 -24.52 -7.45 8.48
CA ARG A 506 -25.07 -7.80 7.16
C ARG A 506 -24.31 -7.15 6.01
N ALA A 507 -23.79 -5.95 6.19
CA ALA A 507 -22.96 -5.28 5.20
C ALA A 507 -21.54 -5.89 5.16
N ALA A 508 -20.98 -6.22 6.32
CA ALA A 508 -19.67 -6.84 6.47
C ALA A 508 -19.64 -8.26 5.91
N SER A 509 -20.74 -9.03 6.00
CA SER A 509 -20.82 -10.36 5.39
C SER A 509 -20.61 -10.35 3.87
N LYS A 510 -20.74 -9.18 3.22
CA LYS A 510 -20.41 -8.96 1.81
C LYS A 510 -18.98 -8.46 1.64
N VAL A 511 -18.55 -7.49 2.46
CA VAL A 511 -17.23 -6.86 2.38
C VAL A 511 -16.67 -6.62 3.78
N ASP A 512 -15.86 -7.56 4.27
CA ASP A 512 -15.29 -7.48 5.62
C ASP A 512 -13.82 -7.02 5.61
N LEU A 513 -13.60 -5.71 5.58
CA LEU A 513 -12.32 -5.10 5.90
C LEU A 513 -12.51 -4.15 7.08
N SER A 514 -11.53 -4.04 7.98
CA SER A 514 -11.64 -3.11 9.12
C SER A 514 -11.87 -1.66 8.67
N ILE A 515 -11.34 -1.29 7.50
CA ILE A 515 -11.58 0.02 6.90
C ILE A 515 -13.03 0.19 6.37
N THR A 516 -13.65 -0.85 5.85
CA THR A 516 -15.01 -0.76 5.30
C THR A 516 -16.05 -0.67 6.40
N ARG A 517 -15.86 -1.36 7.53
CA ARG A 517 -16.76 -1.26 8.69
C ARG A 517 -16.88 0.17 9.20
N ARG A 518 -15.74 0.87 9.37
CA ARG A 518 -15.73 2.29 9.78
C ARG A 518 -16.48 3.16 8.78
N LEU A 519 -16.21 2.98 7.49
CA LEU A 519 -16.90 3.70 6.41
C LEU A 519 -18.42 3.44 6.41
N GLN A 520 -18.82 2.19 6.57
CA GLN A 520 -20.24 1.80 6.63
C GLN A 520 -20.94 2.44 7.82
N TYR A 521 -20.28 2.48 8.99
CA TYR A 521 -20.80 3.20 10.16
C TYR A 521 -21.01 4.69 9.86
N LEU A 522 -20.04 5.35 9.22
CA LEU A 522 -20.18 6.76 8.81
C LEU A 522 -21.37 6.98 7.86
N PHE A 523 -21.66 6.03 6.96
CA PHE A 523 -22.83 6.11 6.10
C PHE A 523 -24.15 5.92 6.85
N VAL A 524 -24.21 5.01 7.84
CA VAL A 524 -25.39 4.86 8.72
C VAL A 524 -25.68 6.16 9.45
N ILE A 525 -24.65 6.78 10.03
CA ILE A 525 -24.81 8.05 10.73
C ILE A 525 -25.21 9.15 9.76
N GLN A 526 -24.57 9.25 8.58
CA GLN A 526 -24.95 10.19 7.54
C GLN A 526 -26.44 10.06 7.17
N TYR A 527 -26.94 8.84 7.05
CA TYR A 527 -28.35 8.56 6.79
C TYR A 527 -29.26 9.04 7.93
N MET A 528 -28.81 8.90 9.18
CA MET A 528 -29.53 9.38 10.36
C MET A 528 -29.46 10.91 10.57
N MET A 529 -28.47 11.60 10.00
CA MET A 529 -28.22 13.03 10.29
C MET A 529 -29.42 13.93 10.05
N THR A 530 -30.26 13.66 9.05
CA THR A 530 -31.46 14.46 8.75
C THR A 530 -32.50 14.39 9.87
N THR A 531 -32.47 13.32 10.68
CA THR A 531 -33.34 13.14 11.84
C THR A 531 -32.66 13.59 13.13
N LEU A 532 -31.33 13.46 13.22
CA LEU A 532 -30.53 13.89 14.38
C LEU A 532 -30.41 15.42 14.48
N ILE A 533 -30.20 16.10 13.34
CA ILE A 533 -30.07 17.56 13.30
C ILE A 533 -31.46 18.16 13.08
N GLY A 534 -32.11 18.56 14.17
CA GLY A 534 -33.35 19.34 14.12
C GLY A 534 -33.15 20.77 13.60
N PRO A 535 -34.23 21.52 13.33
CA PRO A 535 -34.16 22.90 12.85
C PRO A 535 -33.35 23.82 13.76
N GLN A 536 -33.52 23.69 15.08
CA GLN A 536 -32.78 24.48 16.08
C GLN A 536 -31.27 24.20 16.04
N THR A 537 -30.88 22.92 16.01
CA THR A 537 -29.47 22.51 15.89
C THR A 537 -28.85 23.04 14.60
N ASN A 538 -29.59 22.99 13.49
CA ASN A 538 -29.13 23.52 12.20
C ASN A 538 -28.94 25.05 12.23
N GLU A 539 -29.81 25.77 12.93
CA GLU A 539 -29.67 27.22 13.12
C GLU A 539 -28.43 27.56 13.97
N MET A 540 -28.21 26.81 15.06
CA MET A 540 -26.99 26.95 15.87
C MET A 540 -25.73 26.68 15.05
N MET A 541 -25.72 25.65 14.20
CA MET A 541 -24.59 25.38 13.30
C MET A 541 -24.31 26.54 12.36
N LYS A 542 -25.34 27.12 11.73
CA LYS A 542 -25.17 28.30 10.85
C LYS A 542 -24.59 29.49 11.61
N LYS A 543 -25.04 29.72 12.86
CA LYS A 543 -24.48 30.77 13.71
C LYS A 543 -22.99 30.53 13.99
N ILE A 544 -22.61 29.28 14.32
CA ILE A 544 -21.21 28.89 14.54
C ILE A 544 -20.38 29.09 13.28
N ASP A 545 -20.87 28.67 12.11
CA ASP A 545 -20.15 28.80 10.83
C ASP A 545 -19.91 30.27 10.45
N LEU A 546 -20.89 31.15 10.69
CA LEU A 546 -20.74 32.59 10.46
C LEU A 546 -19.70 33.22 11.40
N LYS A 547 -19.74 32.87 12.69
CA LYS A 547 -18.74 33.35 13.67
C LYS A 547 -17.35 32.82 13.37
N TRP A 548 -17.24 31.56 13.00
CA TRP A 548 -15.99 30.94 12.55
C TRP A 548 -15.38 31.72 11.38
N LEU A 549 -16.19 32.02 10.36
CA LEU A 549 -15.71 32.78 9.21
C LEU A 549 -15.27 34.21 9.59
N SER A 550 -16.00 34.89 10.49
CA SER A 550 -15.61 36.21 11.01
C SER A 550 -14.24 36.14 11.68
N LEU A 551 -14.07 35.19 12.61
CA LEU A 551 -12.82 34.97 13.33
C LEU A 551 -11.66 34.68 12.39
N LEU A 552 -11.86 33.83 11.37
CA LEU A 552 -10.82 33.54 10.38
C LEU A 552 -10.40 34.78 9.59
N ASN A 553 -11.35 35.66 9.24
CA ASN A 553 -11.06 36.90 8.52
C ASN A 553 -10.28 37.91 9.39
N GLU A 554 -10.53 37.94 10.70
CA GLU A 554 -9.79 38.77 11.66
C GLU A 554 -8.36 38.26 11.90
N LEU A 555 -8.16 36.95 11.93
CA LEU A 555 -6.85 36.33 12.18
C LEU A 555 -5.94 36.31 10.93
N ARG A 556 -6.52 36.26 9.73
CA ARG A 556 -5.73 36.12 8.49
C ARG A 556 -4.65 37.19 8.29
N PRO A 557 -4.88 38.50 8.56
CA PRO A 557 -3.86 39.52 8.39
C PRO A 557 -2.73 39.45 9.43
N THR A 558 -3.00 38.91 10.61
CA THR A 558 -2.05 38.88 11.73
C THR A 558 -1.26 37.57 11.79
N MET A 559 -1.69 36.55 11.05
CA MET A 559 -1.07 35.23 11.12
C MET A 559 0.25 35.18 10.34
N PRO A 560 1.40 34.96 11.02
CA PRO A 560 2.69 34.94 10.36
C PRO A 560 2.82 33.71 9.45
N LEU A 561 3.40 33.90 8.27
CA LEU A 561 3.82 32.79 7.41
C LEU A 561 4.93 32.01 8.14
N PRO A 562 4.78 30.70 8.42
CA PRO A 562 5.84 29.93 9.06
C PRO A 562 7.15 30.01 8.27
N GLU A 563 8.28 30.12 8.96
CA GLU A 563 9.58 30.41 8.33
C GLU A 563 9.98 29.40 7.25
N CYS A 564 9.58 28.14 7.40
CA CYS A 564 9.83 27.06 6.45
C CYS A 564 9.23 27.33 5.05
N PHE A 565 8.18 28.17 4.96
CA PHE A 565 7.55 28.57 3.70
C PHE A 565 8.11 29.87 3.13
N SER A 566 8.97 30.58 3.88
CA SER A 566 9.57 31.82 3.42
C SER A 566 10.64 31.55 2.36
N ASN A 567 10.56 32.26 1.23
CA ASN A 567 11.51 32.16 0.11
C ASN A 567 12.85 32.87 0.44
N LYS A 568 13.57 32.37 1.44
CA LYS A 568 14.95 32.79 1.72
C LYS A 568 15.90 32.12 0.70
N LYS A 569 16.96 32.81 0.24
CA LYS A 569 17.88 32.34 -0.83
C LYS A 569 18.39 30.89 -0.65
N LYS A 570 18.59 30.43 0.59
CA LYS A 570 19.09 29.09 0.90
C LYS A 570 18.03 27.98 0.85
N ASN A 571 16.74 28.31 0.84
CA ASN A 571 15.63 27.34 0.99
C ASN A 571 14.59 27.39 -0.15
N LYS A 572 14.90 28.04 -1.28
CA LYS A 572 13.90 28.36 -2.31
C LYS A 572 13.17 27.12 -2.87
N GLU A 573 13.90 26.06 -3.20
CA GLU A 573 13.29 24.85 -3.81
C GLU A 573 12.43 24.08 -2.83
N ILE A 574 12.94 23.85 -1.62
CA ILE A 574 12.20 23.18 -0.55
C ILE A 574 10.97 24.01 -0.18
N ALA A 575 11.10 25.33 -0.02
CA ALA A 575 9.98 26.22 0.26
C ALA A 575 8.90 26.14 -0.84
N LEU A 576 9.27 26.05 -2.12
CA LEU A 576 8.30 25.86 -3.21
C LEU A 576 7.56 24.52 -3.10
N LEU A 577 8.27 23.42 -2.78
CA LEU A 577 7.65 22.09 -2.59
C LEU A 577 6.71 22.08 -1.38
N LEU A 578 7.14 22.64 -0.24
CA LEU A 578 6.33 22.74 0.98
C LEU A 578 5.10 23.63 0.73
N ASN A 579 5.24 24.75 0.04
CA ASN A 579 4.11 25.61 -0.35
C ASN A 579 3.12 24.87 -1.24
N GLY A 580 3.61 24.12 -2.24
CA GLY A 580 2.76 23.29 -3.09
C GLY A 580 1.94 22.27 -2.28
N LYS A 581 2.57 21.61 -1.29
CA LYS A 581 1.89 20.67 -0.38
C LYS A 581 0.89 21.39 0.52
N LEU A 582 1.22 22.55 1.08
CA LEU A 582 0.33 23.37 1.91
C LEU A 582 -0.94 23.79 1.14
N TRP A 583 -0.80 24.33 -0.06
CA TRP A 583 -1.94 24.76 -0.88
C TRP A 583 -2.86 23.61 -1.28
N ARG A 584 -2.29 22.41 -1.46
CA ARG A 584 -3.07 21.21 -1.67
C ARG A 584 -3.89 20.84 -0.43
N ILE A 585 -3.34 20.96 0.77
CA ILE A 585 -4.07 20.74 2.03
C ILE A 585 -5.20 21.75 2.16
N ILE A 586 -4.92 23.03 1.92
CA ILE A 586 -5.91 24.12 1.93
C ILE A 586 -7.04 23.85 0.92
N SER A 587 -6.71 23.37 -0.27
CA SER A 587 -7.70 23.00 -1.31
C SER A 587 -8.57 21.81 -0.88
N LEU A 588 -7.99 20.82 -0.18
CA LEU A 588 -8.76 19.72 0.40
C LEU A 588 -9.69 20.18 1.53
N LEU A 589 -9.26 21.10 2.39
CA LEU A 589 -10.13 21.68 3.42
C LEU A 589 -11.29 22.47 2.81
N ASN A 590 -11.03 23.28 1.79
CA ASN A 590 -12.06 24.02 1.03
C ASN A 590 -13.12 23.08 0.44
N SER A 591 -12.67 21.91 -0.05
CA SER A 591 -13.55 20.92 -0.68
C SER A 591 -14.60 20.33 0.26
N MET A 592 -14.49 20.53 1.58
CA MET A 592 -15.52 20.12 2.55
C MET A 592 -16.89 20.74 2.25
N GLN A 593 -16.92 21.92 1.61
CA GLN A 593 -18.15 22.61 1.24
C GLN A 593 -19.01 21.84 0.24
N THR A 594 -18.39 21.05 -0.64
CA THR A 594 -19.09 20.34 -1.73
C THR A 594 -19.40 18.89 -1.36
N VAL A 595 -18.71 18.31 -0.38
CA VAL A 595 -18.87 16.89 -0.03
C VAL A 595 -19.95 16.62 1.02
N LYS A 596 -20.50 15.40 0.98
CA LYS A 596 -21.48 14.94 1.97
C LYS A 596 -20.83 14.79 3.36
N PHE A 597 -21.65 14.94 4.41
CA PHE A 597 -21.19 14.90 5.80
C PHE A 597 -20.33 13.69 6.15
N GLY A 598 -20.80 12.46 5.89
CA GLY A 598 -20.07 11.23 6.25
C GLY A 598 -18.70 11.12 5.57
N SER A 599 -18.53 11.81 4.44
CA SER A 599 -17.25 11.88 3.73
C SER A 599 -16.27 12.91 4.30
N THR A 600 -16.74 13.89 5.08
CA THR A 600 -15.88 14.93 5.66
C THR A 600 -14.87 14.37 6.66
N TYR A 601 -15.21 13.30 7.39
CA TYR A 601 -14.28 12.58 8.26
C TYR A 601 -13.01 12.16 7.50
N PHE A 602 -13.15 11.55 6.33
CA PHE A 602 -12.01 11.09 5.54
C PHE A 602 -11.16 12.24 5.02
N ILE A 603 -11.78 13.38 4.70
CA ILE A 603 -11.05 14.59 4.33
C ILE A 603 -10.23 15.07 5.53
N PHE A 604 -10.81 15.15 6.73
CA PHE A 604 -10.07 15.50 7.95
C PHE A 604 -8.89 14.55 8.17
N MET A 605 -9.10 13.24 8.15
CA MET A 605 -8.02 12.27 8.36
C MET A 605 -6.91 12.37 7.31
N LYS A 606 -7.27 12.63 6.05
CA LYS A 606 -6.32 12.85 4.96
C LYS A 606 -5.57 14.18 5.10
N VAL A 607 -6.23 15.23 5.60
CA VAL A 607 -5.62 16.53 5.90
C VAL A 607 -4.67 16.41 7.08
N ILE A 608 -5.08 15.80 8.18
CA ILE A 608 -4.24 15.63 9.38
C ILE A 608 -2.98 14.84 9.04
N LYS A 609 -3.10 13.74 8.28
CA LYS A 609 -1.93 12.97 7.82
C LYS A 609 -0.97 13.86 7.01
N GLN A 610 -1.48 14.64 6.05
CA GLN A 610 -0.65 15.51 5.22
C GLN A 610 -0.04 16.68 6.00
N LEU A 611 -0.74 17.21 7.01
CA LEU A 611 -0.24 18.24 7.90
C LEU A 611 0.88 17.71 8.77
N GLU A 612 0.73 16.53 9.37
CA GLU A 612 1.80 15.91 10.17
C GLU A 612 3.05 15.65 9.32
N GLU A 613 2.89 15.11 8.11
CA GLU A 613 4.02 14.94 7.18
C GLU A 613 4.65 16.28 6.79
N LEU A 614 3.86 17.35 6.70
CA LEU A 614 4.33 18.69 6.36
C LEU A 614 5.06 19.35 7.54
N GLU A 615 4.56 19.17 8.76
CA GLU A 615 5.16 19.64 10.02
C GLU A 615 6.51 18.96 10.28
N VAL A 616 6.58 17.64 10.08
CA VAL A 616 7.84 16.88 10.17
C VAL A 616 8.84 17.37 9.11
N ALA A 617 8.41 17.57 7.86
CA ALA A 617 9.27 18.08 6.80
C ALA A 617 9.70 19.54 7.02
N ALA A 618 8.85 20.34 7.66
CA ALA A 618 9.12 21.73 8.00
C ALA A 618 9.95 21.89 9.29
N ASN A 619 10.14 20.81 10.06
CA ASN A 619 10.66 20.85 11.43
C ASN A 619 9.96 21.93 12.28
N SER A 620 8.63 22.02 12.15
CA SER A 620 7.79 23.03 12.79
C SER A 620 6.69 22.34 13.55
N GLU A 621 6.48 22.73 14.81
CA GLU A 621 5.30 22.34 15.59
C GLU A 621 4.05 23.06 15.07
N ASP A 622 2.87 22.67 15.60
CA ASP A 622 1.43 23.04 15.37
C ASP A 622 1.04 24.32 14.58
N THR A 623 1.95 25.28 14.42
CA THR A 623 1.77 26.53 13.67
C THR A 623 1.36 26.29 12.22
N VAL A 624 1.86 25.24 11.56
CA VAL A 624 1.50 24.90 10.17
C VAL A 624 0.04 24.47 10.08
N THR A 625 -0.43 23.63 11.00
CA THR A 625 -1.83 23.21 11.08
C THR A 625 -2.75 24.41 11.27
N GLN A 626 -2.46 25.30 12.22
CA GLN A 626 -3.27 26.50 12.44
C GLN A 626 -3.29 27.40 11.20
N TYR A 627 -2.12 27.58 10.55
CA TYR A 627 -1.98 28.39 9.34
C TYR A 627 -2.85 27.85 8.20
N ALA A 628 -2.82 26.54 7.97
CA ALA A 628 -3.66 25.88 6.97
C ALA A 628 -5.16 26.05 7.28
N LEU A 629 -5.58 25.92 8.54
CA LEU A 629 -6.98 26.09 8.95
C LEU A 629 -7.48 27.52 8.70
N VAL A 630 -6.70 28.54 9.07
CA VAL A 630 -7.06 29.95 8.88
C VAL A 630 -7.15 30.33 7.39
N LEU A 631 -6.26 29.78 6.56
CA LEU A 631 -6.30 30.00 5.12
C LEU A 631 -7.32 29.15 4.37
N SER A 632 -7.88 28.12 5.00
CA SER A 632 -8.78 27.17 4.34
C SER A 632 -10.11 27.74 3.85
N ASN A 633 -10.45 28.99 4.20
CA ASN A 633 -11.68 29.71 3.82
C ASN A 633 -12.95 28.84 3.74
N CYS A 634 -13.08 27.89 4.67
CA CYS A 634 -14.16 26.90 4.68
C CYS A 634 -15.15 27.23 5.81
N PRO A 635 -16.31 27.85 5.51
CA PRO A 635 -17.23 28.33 6.55
C PRO A 635 -17.77 27.20 7.42
N ILE A 636 -18.03 26.04 6.80
CA ILE A 636 -18.62 24.88 7.48
C ILE A 636 -17.59 23.98 8.18
N LEU A 637 -16.29 24.34 8.16
CA LEU A 637 -15.24 23.48 8.70
C LEU A 637 -15.48 23.18 10.17
N LEU A 638 -15.79 24.20 10.96
CA LEU A 638 -15.96 24.05 12.41
C LEU A 638 -17.20 23.24 12.76
N SER A 639 -18.37 23.52 12.16
CA SER A 639 -19.56 22.72 12.43
C SER A 639 -19.39 21.26 11.99
N ARG A 640 -18.75 21.02 10.84
CA ARG A 640 -18.39 19.66 10.40
C ARG A 640 -17.46 18.99 11.40
N PHE A 641 -16.42 19.67 11.87
CA PHE A 641 -15.51 19.15 12.89
C PHE A 641 -16.28 18.76 14.16
N ILE A 642 -17.13 19.64 14.70
CA ILE A 642 -17.92 19.39 15.91
C ILE A 642 -18.81 18.16 15.75
N LEU A 643 -19.54 18.06 14.64
CA LEU A 643 -20.40 16.91 14.35
C LEU A 643 -19.59 15.61 14.24
N ASN A 644 -18.47 15.63 13.53
CA ASN A 644 -17.60 14.45 13.43
C ASN A 644 -17.04 14.05 14.81
N ASN A 645 -16.65 15.04 15.61
CA ASN A 645 -16.09 14.81 16.94
C ASN A 645 -17.15 14.20 17.88
N ALA A 646 -18.38 14.71 17.85
CA ALA A 646 -19.49 14.25 18.69
C ALA A 646 -20.01 12.86 18.25
N PHE A 647 -20.30 12.66 16.96
CA PHE A 647 -20.96 11.44 16.48
C PHE A 647 -20.01 10.30 16.12
N PHE A 648 -18.73 10.60 15.85
CA PHE A 648 -17.74 9.59 15.47
C PHE A 648 -16.64 9.47 16.52
N VAL A 649 -15.79 10.49 16.66
CA VAL A 649 -14.51 10.30 17.36
C VAL A 649 -14.65 10.09 18.87
N LYS A 650 -15.59 10.79 19.52
CA LYS A 650 -15.89 10.60 20.95
C LYS A 650 -16.86 9.44 21.21
N HIS A 651 -17.41 8.81 20.17
CA HIS A 651 -18.36 7.72 20.31
C HIS A 651 -17.64 6.37 20.51
N GLU A 652 -18.03 5.61 21.54
CA GLU A 652 -17.39 4.35 21.93
C GLU A 652 -17.37 3.31 20.81
N ARG A 653 -18.52 3.09 20.15
CA ARG A 653 -18.65 2.16 19.01
C ARG A 653 -17.63 2.43 17.89
N PHE A 654 -17.37 3.69 17.55
CA PHE A 654 -16.40 4.04 16.51
C PHE A 654 -14.96 3.79 16.95
N ARG A 655 -14.66 4.03 18.23
CA ARG A 655 -13.35 3.72 18.83
C ARG A 655 -13.09 2.22 18.82
N MET A 656 -14.08 1.40 19.16
CA MET A 656 -13.98 -0.07 19.10
C MET A 656 -13.72 -0.60 17.68
N MET A 657 -14.12 0.15 16.64
CA MET A 657 -13.85 -0.19 15.23
C MET A 657 -12.48 0.30 14.72
N SER A 658 -11.71 1.02 15.54
CA SER A 658 -10.42 1.57 15.15
C SER A 658 -9.30 0.69 15.72
N ASP A 659 -8.59 -0.01 14.83
CA ASP A 659 -7.49 -0.92 15.20
C ASP A 659 -6.28 -0.20 15.85
N THR A 660 -6.25 1.14 15.82
CA THR A 660 -5.12 1.93 16.32
C THR A 660 -5.56 3.23 17.00
N ASP A 661 -5.02 3.49 18.19
CA ASP A 661 -5.13 4.77 18.89
C ASP A 661 -4.52 5.93 18.09
N TYR A 662 -3.70 5.62 17.09
CA TYR A 662 -3.02 6.59 16.25
C TYR A 662 -3.97 7.58 15.56
N HIS A 663 -5.15 7.13 15.13
CA HIS A 663 -6.16 8.03 14.55
C HIS A 663 -6.72 9.02 15.58
N LEU A 664 -6.91 8.58 16.82
CA LEU A 664 -7.40 9.42 17.91
C LEU A 664 -6.36 10.47 18.29
N VAL A 665 -5.09 10.09 18.41
CA VAL A 665 -3.99 11.03 18.68
C VAL A 665 -3.93 12.13 17.63
N ARG A 666 -4.00 11.74 16.35
CA ARG A 666 -4.06 12.68 15.21
C ARG A 666 -5.26 13.62 15.30
N TRP A 667 -6.44 13.10 15.62
CA TRP A 667 -7.64 13.92 15.79
C TRP A 667 -7.52 14.89 16.96
N CYS A 668 -6.97 14.47 18.09
CA CYS A 668 -6.74 15.32 19.25
C CYS A 668 -5.78 16.49 18.94
N ARG A 669 -4.77 16.28 18.08
CA ARG A 669 -3.91 17.38 17.59
C ARG A 669 -4.71 18.40 16.78
N LEU A 670 -5.57 17.95 15.87
CA LEU A 670 -6.47 18.84 15.13
C LEU A 670 -7.44 19.58 16.06
N GLU A 671 -8.05 18.88 17.03
CA GLU A 671 -8.92 19.46 18.05
C GLU A 671 -8.18 20.56 18.82
N THR A 672 -6.94 20.29 19.24
CA THR A 672 -6.09 21.26 19.94
C THR A 672 -5.82 22.49 19.07
N ALA A 673 -5.50 22.31 17.79
CA ALA A 673 -5.26 23.43 16.88
C ALA A 673 -6.53 24.27 16.63
N ILE A 674 -7.69 23.63 16.48
CA ILE A 674 -8.99 24.33 16.34
C ILE A 674 -9.31 25.10 17.62
N LEU A 675 -9.14 24.49 18.79
CA LEU A 675 -9.40 25.14 20.08
C LEU A 675 -8.47 26.33 20.32
N LYS A 676 -7.18 26.26 19.93
CA LYS A 676 -6.24 27.39 19.98
C LYS A 676 -6.68 28.57 19.10
N ILE A 677 -7.31 28.30 17.95
CA ILE A 677 -7.87 29.35 17.08
C ILE A 677 -9.12 29.95 17.73
N VAL A 678 -10.05 29.10 18.17
CA VAL A 678 -11.32 29.56 18.76
C VAL A 678 -11.11 30.28 20.09
N SER A 679 -10.07 29.94 20.87
CA SER A 679 -9.77 30.61 22.15
C SER A 679 -9.35 32.08 22.03
N GLN A 680 -9.13 32.59 20.81
CA GLN A 680 -8.96 34.02 20.57
C GLN A 680 -10.24 34.82 20.85
N ASP A 681 -11.41 34.17 20.83
CA ASP A 681 -12.69 34.69 21.31
C ASP A 681 -13.27 33.72 22.35
N MET A 682 -13.10 34.05 23.64
CA MET A 682 -13.55 33.23 24.75
C MET A 682 -15.07 32.98 24.75
N ASN A 683 -15.87 33.94 24.29
CA ASN A 683 -17.32 33.77 24.21
C ASN A 683 -17.68 32.75 23.13
N PHE A 684 -17.02 32.85 21.98
CA PHE A 684 -17.21 31.88 20.91
C PHE A 684 -16.71 30.48 21.29
N MET A 685 -15.60 30.37 22.01
CA MET A 685 -15.11 29.11 22.56
C MET A 685 -16.14 28.43 23.46
N ASN A 686 -16.73 29.18 24.39
CA ASN A 686 -17.78 28.64 25.26
C ASN A 686 -19.02 28.20 24.47
N GLU A 687 -19.43 28.96 23.45
CA GLU A 687 -20.53 28.54 22.56
C GLU A 687 -20.23 27.23 21.82
N VAL A 688 -19.01 27.07 21.31
CA VAL A 688 -18.56 25.85 20.60
C VAL A 688 -18.55 24.63 21.53
N LEU A 689 -17.98 24.78 22.73
CA LEU A 689 -17.92 23.70 23.71
C LEU A 689 -19.32 23.30 24.19
N ASN A 690 -20.17 24.27 24.53
CA ASN A 690 -21.55 24.01 24.94
C ASN A 690 -22.35 23.31 23.82
N PHE A 691 -22.17 23.73 22.57
CA PHE A 691 -22.84 23.10 21.43
C PHE A 691 -22.36 21.66 21.23
N GLN A 692 -21.05 21.41 21.37
CA GLN A 692 -20.51 20.06 21.30
C GLN A 692 -21.01 19.17 22.44
N GLU A 693 -21.04 19.66 23.68
CA GLU A 693 -21.58 18.94 24.84
C GLU A 693 -23.06 18.63 24.68
N MET A 694 -23.84 19.57 24.14
CA MET A 694 -25.25 19.34 23.81
C MET A 694 -25.40 18.15 22.84
N LEU A 695 -24.57 18.08 21.79
CA LEU A 695 -24.61 16.96 20.83
C LEU A 695 -24.19 15.62 21.45
N ILE A 696 -23.17 15.63 22.31
CA ILE A 696 -22.71 14.42 23.02
C ILE A 696 -23.77 13.94 24.03
N SER A 697 -24.34 14.86 24.80
CA SER A 697 -25.33 14.57 25.84
C SER A 697 -26.67 14.10 25.30
N ALA A 698 -26.99 14.39 24.03
CA ALA A 698 -28.22 13.96 23.39
C ALA A 698 -28.40 12.42 23.36
N LYS A 699 -27.35 11.62 23.66
CA LYS A 699 -27.39 10.14 23.76
C LYS A 699 -28.19 9.49 22.62
N LEU A 700 -28.09 10.05 21.41
CA LEU A 700 -28.90 9.63 20.28
C LEU A 700 -28.39 8.33 19.61
N LEU A 701 -27.36 7.69 20.18
CA LEU A 701 -26.67 6.49 19.66
C LEU A 701 -26.16 5.59 20.78
#